data_AF-A0A084AFU9-F1
#
_entry.id   AF-A0A084AFU9-F1
#
_cell.length_a   1.000
_cell.length_b   1.000
_cell.length_c   1.000
_cell.angle_alpha   90.00
_cell.angle_beta   90.00
_cell.angle_gamma   90.00
#
_symmetry.space_group_name_H-M   'P 1'
#
loop_
_entity.id
_entity.type
_entity.pdbx_description
1 polymer ?
#
loop_
_entity_poly.entity_id
_entity_poly.type
_entity_poly.pdbx_seq_one_letter_code
_entity_poly.pdbx_strand_id
1 'polypeptide(L)'
;HGRPTTGSIHHRLVVHEELTAANCPHRPGHTMDADSENRGHRTRLTCAPCHRRKIKCDKNIPCDTCIRRGIAGSCRREDGPAAGGTPPTPARQPSEQHGSSAPVHLQALMERISHIEARLHQRDRTIVEQSSASSTPAPPGAQSTTSASRRPSTVVVDEDEPAPTGFGADDLDAATVLEFLAWGRKKDSDFVNAPEHDSGPRQPLPAQHSVVNPLAENVRLNQLDILEVLLPNKAHVFQLVEFHNSTLLWYHGSYSSKIFSDDLNIFFNEYGGSVRHEQLNMQWLALLFSVLTGSMTCASPPVCSSWGFSSTEQPTLSARWYDATVTCLNLAGYMEVHTVYSVQAIATLTIAAHILGNSNTQSVLLASAGRIAQSLGLHRLESDSTSPVDQLRKIEAGKRLFIQLCTQDWFSIPFSETYALSPRFISGQIRPLNCNDDDMALHPETVPTQASYCNYRFDIAALMPQLLDAMASCNTTFTRYEQVLKYDDSMRKLATASMPTFLSSNAPVAAEWPAYVRWGRRSLTICASHKIIMIHRKFVGLSFTNSAFTFTRRTCLAAAKTILREAFVAVDDSGPILWIEQAFSVAAGIILSLDMLHRAPGDKEYGEHKKLVADTIVYLKRFEHNKIATRGVHLLSFLLQRLDKSGSTESGKRPRTAADETHESPSRKRQRAFNMQSVIRDASQNLGVTSPATTLTTTPTPSVDAASSNWQDLIDLLPDQIGFDSQYLFDTFFPDQM
;
A
#
# COMPACT_ATOMS: atom_id res chain seq x y z
N HIS A 1 72.54 -31.90 -10.92
CA HIS A 1 71.39 -32.57 -10.26
C HIS A 1 70.19 -31.63 -10.34
N GLY A 2 68.95 -32.01 -10.65
CA GLY A 2 68.37 -33.26 -11.15
C GLY A 2 66.86 -33.06 -11.36
N ARG A 3 66.32 -33.41 -12.53
CA ARG A 3 64.87 -33.45 -12.86
C ARG A 3 64.23 -34.74 -12.24
N PRO A 4 62.88 -34.94 -12.15
CA PRO A 4 61.93 -34.67 -13.25
C PRO A 4 60.47 -34.26 -12.88
N THR A 5 59.66 -34.24 -13.94
CA THR A 5 58.27 -33.84 -14.19
C THR A 5 57.17 -34.83 -13.77
N THR A 6 55.94 -34.33 -13.54
CA THR A 6 54.60 -34.72 -14.12
C THR A 6 53.49 -34.00 -13.31
N GLY A 7 52.30 -33.62 -13.78
CA GLY A 7 51.63 -33.73 -15.09
C GLY A 7 50.12 -34.03 -14.93
N SER A 8 49.25 -33.33 -15.69
CA SER A 8 47.85 -33.70 -16.05
C SER A 8 46.63 -32.99 -15.40
N ILE A 9 45.97 -32.16 -16.23
CA ILE A 9 44.50 -32.05 -16.51
C ILE A 9 43.50 -31.68 -15.39
N HIS A 10 42.79 -30.55 -15.59
CA HIS A 10 41.33 -30.49 -15.49
C HIS A 10 40.73 -29.53 -16.53
N HIS A 11 39.63 -29.92 -17.17
CA HIS A 11 39.02 -29.20 -18.31
C HIS A 11 38.39 -27.85 -17.92
N ARG A 12 38.68 -26.81 -18.71
CA ARG A 12 37.83 -25.61 -18.86
C ARG A 12 36.98 -25.76 -20.13
N LEU A 13 35.67 -25.56 -20.00
CA LEU A 13 34.78 -25.27 -21.12
C LEU A 13 34.43 -23.77 -21.04
N VAL A 14 35.11 -22.97 -21.86
CA VAL A 14 34.78 -21.56 -22.10
C VAL A 14 34.32 -21.48 -23.54
N VAL A 15 33.07 -21.07 -23.75
CA VAL A 15 32.58 -20.72 -25.10
C VAL A 15 32.79 -19.22 -25.26
N HIS A 16 33.86 -18.86 -25.97
CA HIS A 16 33.97 -17.54 -26.61
C HIS A 16 33.18 -17.58 -27.91
N GLU A 17 32.42 -16.52 -28.20
CA GLU A 17 31.92 -16.25 -29.54
C GLU A 17 32.19 -14.78 -29.86
N GLU A 18 33.25 -14.54 -30.63
CA GLU A 18 33.59 -13.24 -31.20
C GLU A 18 32.85 -13.08 -32.54
N LEU A 19 32.24 -11.91 -32.77
CA LEU A 19 31.60 -11.59 -34.06
C LEU A 19 32.37 -10.47 -34.77
N THR A 20 33.22 -10.88 -35.71
CA THR A 20 33.90 -10.00 -36.68
C THR A 20 32.97 -9.61 -37.83
N ALA A 21 33.03 -8.36 -38.28
CA ALA A 21 32.22 -7.84 -39.38
C ALA A 21 32.91 -7.97 -40.76
N ALA A 22 32.15 -8.30 -41.83
CA ALA A 22 32.47 -7.92 -43.23
C ALA A 22 31.29 -8.14 -44.23
N ASN A 23 30.82 -7.05 -44.83
CA ASN A 23 30.32 -6.80 -46.21
C ASN A 23 29.53 -7.83 -47.06
N CYS A 24 28.37 -7.40 -47.59
CA CYS A 24 28.11 -7.02 -49.02
C CYS A 24 26.60 -6.68 -49.28
N PRO A 25 26.15 -6.09 -50.41
CA PRO A 25 26.49 -4.74 -50.90
C PRO A 25 25.29 -3.85 -51.42
N HIS A 26 25.51 -2.52 -51.49
CA HIS A 26 24.90 -1.45 -52.34
C HIS A 26 23.35 -1.27 -52.60
N ARG A 27 22.80 -0.21 -51.94
CA ARG A 27 21.99 0.98 -52.40
C ARG A 27 21.24 0.99 -53.77
N PRO A 28 20.20 1.87 -53.97
CA PRO A 28 19.45 2.77 -53.06
C PRO A 28 17.90 2.54 -53.11
N GLY A 29 16.97 3.33 -52.54
CA GLY A 29 17.01 4.46 -51.58
C GLY A 29 16.13 5.67 -51.99
N HIS A 30 15.17 6.12 -51.13
CA HIS A 30 14.39 7.37 -51.24
C HIS A 30 14.04 7.96 -49.85
N THR A 31 13.52 9.19 -49.82
CA THR A 31 13.41 10.12 -48.68
C THR A 31 12.36 9.77 -47.61
N MET A 32 12.58 10.30 -46.40
CA MET A 32 11.63 10.26 -45.27
C MET A 32 10.42 11.16 -45.52
N ASP A 33 9.28 10.76 -44.96
CA ASP A 33 8.31 11.64 -44.29
C ASP A 33 7.58 10.84 -43.20
N ALA A 34 7.09 11.54 -42.17
CA ALA A 34 6.48 10.94 -40.98
C ALA A 34 4.94 10.95 -41.05
N ASP A 35 4.30 9.88 -40.58
CA ASP A 35 3.07 9.87 -39.76
C ASP A 35 2.46 8.46 -39.67
N SER A 36 2.16 7.99 -38.45
CA SER A 36 1.39 6.74 -38.27
C SER A 36 0.69 6.60 -36.91
N GLU A 37 -0.31 7.45 -36.64
CA GLU A 37 -1.30 7.21 -35.58
C GLU A 37 -2.74 7.44 -36.08
N ASN A 38 -3.43 6.35 -36.48
CA ASN A 38 -4.84 6.14 -36.12
C ASN A 38 -5.34 4.72 -36.46
N ARG A 39 -5.85 3.97 -35.49
CA ARG A 39 -6.60 2.72 -35.73
C ARG A 39 -8.09 2.97 -35.46
N GLY A 40 -8.88 2.99 -36.54
CA GLY A 40 -10.22 3.56 -36.57
C GLY A 40 -11.32 2.83 -35.77
N HIS A 41 -12.32 3.63 -35.37
CA HIS A 41 -13.56 3.18 -34.73
C HIS A 41 -14.46 2.39 -35.73
N ARG A 42 -15.01 1.25 -35.29
CA ARG A 42 -15.80 0.36 -36.16
C ARG A 42 -17.27 0.84 -36.30
N THR A 43 -17.70 1.20 -37.50
CA THR A 43 -19.02 1.79 -37.80
C THR A 43 -20.19 0.84 -37.49
N ARG A 44 -21.30 1.38 -36.96
CA ARG A 44 -22.49 0.61 -36.56
C ARG A 44 -23.44 0.37 -37.74
N LEU A 45 -23.85 -0.88 -37.95
CA LEU A 45 -24.70 -1.31 -39.08
C LEU A 45 -26.22 -1.23 -38.83
N THR A 46 -26.66 -0.91 -37.61
CA THR A 46 -28.07 -0.79 -37.21
C THR A 46 -28.58 0.64 -37.40
N CYS A 47 -29.82 0.82 -37.89
CA CYS A 47 -30.41 2.16 -38.03
C CYS A 47 -30.68 2.84 -36.67
N ALA A 48 -30.66 4.17 -36.66
CA ALA A 48 -30.77 4.99 -35.45
C ALA A 48 -32.08 4.75 -34.66
N PRO A 49 -33.28 4.62 -35.28
CA PRO A 49 -34.51 4.34 -34.53
C PRO A 49 -34.52 2.98 -33.84
N CYS A 50 -34.00 1.93 -34.49
CA CYS A 50 -33.93 0.60 -33.89
C CYS A 50 -32.85 0.52 -32.79
N HIS A 51 -31.71 1.18 -33.00
CA HIS A 51 -30.65 1.28 -32.00
C HIS A 51 -31.12 2.02 -30.74
N ARG A 52 -31.68 3.23 -30.88
CA ARG A 52 -32.21 4.03 -29.76
C ARG A 52 -33.29 3.28 -28.97
N ARG A 53 -34.09 2.44 -29.64
CA ARG A 53 -35.14 1.61 -29.01
C ARG A 53 -34.68 0.21 -28.59
N LYS A 54 -33.40 -0.15 -28.78
CA LYS A 54 -32.81 -1.47 -28.48
C LYS A 54 -33.59 -2.67 -29.10
N ILE A 55 -34.13 -2.50 -30.31
CA ILE A 55 -34.90 -3.55 -31.03
C ILE A 55 -34.14 -4.11 -32.23
N LYS A 56 -34.48 -5.35 -32.63
CA LYS A 56 -33.86 -6.02 -33.78
C LYS A 56 -34.12 -5.26 -35.08
N CYS A 57 -33.04 -4.96 -35.80
CA CYS A 57 -33.02 -4.35 -37.11
C CYS A 57 -32.53 -5.38 -38.13
N ASP A 58 -33.24 -5.55 -39.25
CA ASP A 58 -32.81 -6.34 -40.42
C ASP A 58 -31.60 -5.71 -41.16
N LYS A 59 -31.29 -4.44 -40.84
CA LYS A 59 -30.23 -3.59 -41.39
C LYS A 59 -30.47 -3.08 -42.82
N ASN A 60 -31.62 -3.35 -43.41
CA ASN A 60 -32.06 -2.65 -44.62
C ASN A 60 -32.49 -1.21 -44.27
N ILE A 61 -32.52 -0.32 -45.25
CA ILE A 61 -32.91 1.08 -45.07
C ILE A 61 -33.93 1.42 -46.18
N PRO A 62 -35.20 1.72 -45.84
CA PRO A 62 -35.81 1.59 -44.51
C PRO A 62 -35.94 0.12 -44.07
N CYS A 63 -35.77 -0.15 -42.76
CA CYS A 63 -35.93 -1.50 -42.21
C CYS A 63 -37.41 -1.87 -41.99
N ASP A 64 -37.77 -3.16 -42.06
CA ASP A 64 -39.14 -3.67 -41.88
C ASP A 64 -39.72 -3.29 -40.52
N THR A 65 -38.86 -3.16 -39.51
CA THR A 65 -39.23 -2.71 -38.16
C THR A 65 -39.59 -1.22 -38.11
N CYS A 66 -39.05 -0.39 -39.02
CA CYS A 66 -39.48 1.01 -39.19
C CYS A 66 -40.68 1.13 -40.12
N ILE A 67 -40.76 0.31 -41.18
CA ILE A 67 -41.91 0.26 -42.11
C ILE A 67 -43.19 -0.13 -41.36
N ARG A 68 -43.20 -1.27 -40.67
CA ARG A 68 -44.37 -1.75 -39.88
C ARG A 68 -44.81 -0.80 -38.75
N ARG A 69 -43.96 0.16 -38.36
CA ARG A 69 -44.26 1.15 -37.32
C ARG A 69 -44.61 2.53 -37.88
N GLY A 70 -44.82 2.65 -39.20
CA GLY A 70 -45.20 3.92 -39.85
C GLY A 70 -44.11 5.00 -39.84
N ILE A 71 -42.86 4.64 -39.50
CA ILE A 71 -41.75 5.59 -39.32
C ILE A 71 -40.59 5.35 -40.32
N ALA A 72 -40.90 4.77 -41.48
CA ALA A 72 -39.94 4.47 -42.54
C ALA A 72 -39.07 5.70 -42.92
N GLY A 73 -39.68 6.89 -43.03
CA GLY A 73 -38.96 8.14 -43.34
C GLY A 73 -37.96 8.62 -42.26
N SER A 74 -37.99 8.05 -41.06
CA SER A 74 -36.99 8.30 -40.00
C SER A 74 -35.86 7.26 -39.95
N CYS A 75 -35.94 6.23 -40.79
CA CYS A 75 -35.01 5.11 -40.77
C CYS A 75 -33.72 5.47 -41.50
N ARG A 76 -32.75 6.06 -40.79
CA ARG A 76 -31.40 6.33 -41.30
C ARG A 76 -30.32 5.58 -40.50
N ARG A 77 -29.16 5.33 -41.11
CA ARG A 77 -27.92 5.06 -40.35
C ARG A 77 -27.28 6.41 -39.97
N GLU A 78 -26.46 6.40 -38.93
CA GLU A 78 -25.62 7.55 -38.57
C GLU A 78 -24.24 7.31 -39.18
N ASP A 79 -23.92 8.06 -40.22
CA ASP A 79 -22.59 8.07 -40.81
C ASP A 79 -21.67 8.95 -39.94
N GLY A 80 -20.42 8.51 -39.76
CA GLY A 80 -19.45 9.20 -38.91
C GLY A 80 -19.04 10.57 -39.48
N PRO A 81 -18.65 11.53 -38.63
CA PRO A 81 -18.40 12.90 -39.06
C PRO A 81 -17.13 13.01 -39.93
N ALA A 82 -17.31 13.61 -41.12
CA ALA A 82 -16.21 14.20 -41.89
C ALA A 82 -15.95 15.63 -41.39
N ALA A 83 -14.71 16.12 -41.52
CA ALA A 83 -14.27 17.40 -40.98
C ALA A 83 -14.30 18.53 -42.03
N GLY A 84 -14.61 19.76 -41.57
CA GLY A 84 -14.19 21.02 -42.21
C GLY A 84 -15.28 21.94 -42.78
N GLY A 85 -15.23 23.24 -42.43
CA GLY A 85 -15.72 24.35 -43.28
C GLY A 85 -17.08 24.99 -42.93
N THR A 86 -17.04 26.26 -42.49
CA THR A 86 -18.15 27.22 -42.33
C THR A 86 -18.45 28.02 -43.63
N PRO A 87 -19.49 28.88 -43.76
CA PRO A 87 -20.83 28.99 -43.14
C PRO A 87 -21.91 28.88 -44.29
N PRO A 88 -23.03 29.65 -44.42
CA PRO A 88 -23.89 30.41 -43.50
C PRO A 88 -25.42 30.12 -43.63
N THR A 89 -26.24 30.87 -42.88
CA THR A 89 -27.71 31.06 -43.03
C THR A 89 -28.04 32.14 -44.10
N PRO A 90 -29.23 32.19 -44.75
CA PRO A 90 -30.51 32.50 -44.06
C PRO A 90 -31.85 31.96 -44.64
N ALA A 91 -32.89 31.97 -43.77
CA ALA A 91 -34.34 32.20 -44.03
C ALA A 91 -35.17 31.31 -45.01
N ARG A 92 -36.53 31.33 -45.01
CA ARG A 92 -37.56 31.22 -43.92
C ARG A 92 -38.99 31.12 -44.54
N GLN A 93 -39.74 30.03 -44.25
CA GLN A 93 -41.24 29.90 -44.30
C GLN A 93 -41.95 30.03 -45.68
N PRO A 94 -43.28 29.76 -45.82
CA PRO A 94 -44.36 29.41 -44.85
C PRO A 94 -44.99 27.99 -45.11
N SER A 95 -46.07 27.49 -44.48
CA SER A 95 -47.18 28.08 -43.70
C SER A 95 -47.87 27.08 -42.73
N GLU A 96 -48.30 27.59 -41.56
CA GLU A 96 -49.64 27.44 -40.91
C GLU A 96 -50.17 26.05 -40.43
N GLN A 97 -50.94 25.89 -39.33
CA GLN A 97 -51.66 26.85 -38.45
C GLN A 97 -52.02 26.23 -37.05
N HIS A 98 -52.21 27.07 -36.00
CA HIS A 98 -52.77 26.80 -34.63
C HIS A 98 -52.03 25.81 -33.68
N GLY A 99 -51.65 26.09 -32.41
CA GLY A 99 -51.65 27.31 -31.54
C GLY A 99 -52.30 27.06 -30.15
N SER A 100 -51.95 27.69 -29.00
CA SER A 100 -50.75 28.44 -28.54
C SER A 100 -50.88 28.84 -27.02
N SER A 101 -49.87 28.68 -26.14
CA SER A 101 -49.88 29.32 -24.77
C SER A 101 -48.53 29.50 -24.00
N ALA A 102 -47.35 29.26 -24.61
CA ALA A 102 -46.07 29.31 -23.89
C ALA A 102 -45.30 30.66 -23.81
N PRO A 103 -45.37 31.60 -24.78
CA PRO A 103 -44.36 32.68 -24.87
C PRO A 103 -44.60 33.88 -23.92
N VAL A 104 -45.83 34.14 -23.50
CA VAL A 104 -46.18 35.30 -22.65
C VAL A 104 -45.47 35.23 -21.28
N HIS A 105 -45.33 34.03 -20.73
CA HIS A 105 -44.72 33.84 -19.41
C HIS A 105 -43.20 34.07 -19.41
N LEU A 106 -42.51 33.81 -20.54
CA LEU A 106 -41.06 34.02 -20.63
C LEU A 106 -40.72 35.51 -20.72
N GLN A 107 -41.46 36.26 -21.52
CA GLN A 107 -41.23 37.70 -21.69
C GLN A 107 -41.56 38.49 -20.42
N ALA A 108 -42.64 38.13 -19.73
CA ALA A 108 -42.96 38.66 -18.40
C ALA A 108 -41.92 38.29 -17.32
N LEU A 109 -41.22 37.16 -17.46
CA LEU A 109 -40.10 36.81 -16.56
C LEU A 109 -38.87 37.69 -16.84
N MET A 110 -38.55 37.91 -18.12
CA MET A 110 -37.39 38.71 -18.53
C MET A 110 -37.53 40.19 -18.14
N GLU A 111 -38.72 40.80 -18.31
CA GLU A 111 -38.99 42.16 -17.82
C GLU A 111 -38.91 42.25 -16.29
N ARG A 112 -39.29 41.19 -15.58
CA ARG A 112 -39.23 41.16 -14.12
C ARG A 112 -37.80 40.98 -13.59
N ILE A 113 -36.96 40.25 -14.31
CA ILE A 113 -35.51 40.12 -14.02
C ILE A 113 -34.82 41.47 -14.24
N SER A 114 -35.00 42.10 -15.40
CA SER A 114 -34.36 43.40 -15.69
C SER A 114 -34.82 44.52 -14.74
N HIS A 115 -36.08 44.50 -14.30
CA HIS A 115 -36.58 45.41 -13.28
C HIS A 115 -35.97 45.16 -11.88
N ILE A 116 -35.63 43.92 -11.54
CA ILE A 116 -34.95 43.58 -10.28
C ILE A 116 -33.47 43.99 -10.34
N GLU A 117 -32.78 43.72 -11.45
CA GLU A 117 -31.38 44.12 -11.69
C GLU A 117 -31.22 45.64 -11.62
N ALA A 118 -32.11 46.40 -12.29
CA ALA A 118 -32.12 47.86 -12.21
C ALA A 118 -32.32 48.38 -10.77
N ARG A 119 -33.18 47.72 -9.98
CA ARG A 119 -33.42 48.08 -8.57
C ARG A 119 -32.25 47.72 -7.65
N LEU A 120 -31.49 46.67 -7.95
CA LEU A 120 -30.28 46.33 -7.20
C LEU A 120 -29.16 47.34 -7.47
N HIS A 121 -28.88 47.66 -8.73
CA HIS A 121 -27.90 48.70 -9.08
C HIS A 121 -28.27 50.09 -8.54
N GLN A 122 -29.55 50.43 -8.46
CA GLN A 122 -29.99 51.67 -7.82
C GLN A 122 -29.80 51.63 -6.28
N ARG A 123 -29.89 50.45 -5.66
CA ARG A 123 -29.65 50.26 -4.22
C ARG A 123 -28.17 50.35 -3.87
N ASP A 124 -27.31 49.76 -4.69
CA ASP A 124 -25.86 49.83 -4.48
C ASP A 124 -25.34 51.27 -4.68
N ARG A 125 -25.84 52.00 -5.68
CA ARG A 125 -25.49 53.42 -5.87
C ARG A 125 -25.97 54.32 -4.72
N THR A 126 -27.16 54.06 -4.18
CA THR A 126 -27.66 54.82 -3.01
C THR A 126 -26.93 54.49 -1.71
N ILE A 127 -26.37 53.28 -1.57
CA ILE A 127 -25.48 52.93 -0.45
C ILE A 127 -24.15 53.69 -0.56
N VAL A 128 -23.54 53.77 -1.76
CA VAL A 128 -22.29 54.52 -1.98
C VAL A 128 -22.48 56.05 -1.81
N GLU A 129 -23.59 56.61 -2.28
CA GLU A 129 -23.90 58.05 -2.15
C GLU A 129 -24.31 58.44 -0.71
N GLN A 130 -24.92 57.53 0.07
CA GLN A 130 -25.20 57.79 1.51
C GLN A 130 -23.96 57.71 2.40
N SER A 131 -22.95 56.92 2.03
CA SER A 131 -21.66 56.86 2.76
C SER A 131 -20.77 58.10 2.57
N SER A 132 -21.10 58.99 1.63
CA SER A 132 -20.29 60.16 1.26
C SER A 132 -20.96 61.52 1.54
N ALA A 133 -22.17 61.53 2.10
CA ALA A 133 -22.98 62.73 2.36
C ALA A 133 -23.38 62.93 3.84
N SER A 134 -22.43 62.81 4.77
CA SER A 134 -22.65 63.08 6.21
C SER A 134 -21.49 63.82 6.89
N SER A 135 -21.11 64.98 6.33
CA SER A 135 -20.13 65.91 6.92
C SER A 135 -20.70 67.33 7.08
N THR A 136 -21.47 67.55 8.14
CA THR A 136 -21.88 68.89 8.60
C THR A 136 -20.89 69.44 9.65
N PRO A 137 -20.62 70.76 9.71
CA PRO A 137 -19.52 71.31 10.50
C PRO A 137 -19.89 71.55 11.97
N ALA A 138 -18.93 71.35 12.86
CA ALA A 138 -19.05 71.66 14.29
C ALA A 138 -18.62 73.11 14.62
N PRO A 139 -19.38 73.87 15.42
CA PRO A 139 -18.91 75.09 16.07
C PRO A 139 -18.13 74.77 17.38
N PRO A 140 -17.36 75.72 17.93
CA PRO A 140 -16.38 75.44 18.99
C PRO A 140 -16.93 75.59 20.42
N GLY A 141 -16.42 74.79 21.37
CA GLY A 141 -16.71 75.03 22.80
C GLY A 141 -16.29 73.95 23.81
N ALA A 142 -15.05 74.08 24.32
CA ALA A 142 -14.63 73.80 25.71
C ALA A 142 -14.82 72.42 26.40
N GLN A 143 -13.66 71.87 26.85
CA GLN A 143 -13.43 71.15 28.13
C GLN A 143 -14.00 69.71 28.26
N SER A 144 -13.28 68.68 28.77
CA SER A 144 -11.97 68.64 29.47
C SER A 144 -11.27 67.27 29.39
N THR A 145 -9.93 67.29 29.42
CA THR A 145 -8.97 66.32 30.04
C THR A 145 -9.28 64.81 30.00
N THR A 146 -8.47 63.89 29.45
CA THR A 146 -6.99 63.79 29.29
C THR A 146 -6.66 62.99 27.99
N SER A 147 -5.48 62.48 27.63
CA SER A 147 -4.14 62.36 28.25
C SER A 147 -3.00 62.31 27.18
N ALA A 148 -1.83 61.75 27.55
CA ALA A 148 -0.75 61.20 26.73
C ALA A 148 0.07 62.13 25.79
N SER A 149 1.39 62.15 26.01
CA SER A 149 2.38 62.88 25.21
C SER A 149 3.03 61.99 24.15
N ARG A 150 2.93 62.41 22.87
CA ARG A 150 4.03 62.76 21.93
C ARG A 150 5.45 62.20 22.24
N ARG A 151 6.29 61.80 21.27
CA ARG A 151 6.60 62.40 19.92
C ARG A 151 7.57 61.45 19.10
N PRO A 152 8.07 61.76 17.87
CA PRO A 152 7.41 61.69 16.55
C PRO A 152 8.10 60.84 15.43
N SER A 153 7.32 60.46 14.40
CA SER A 153 7.59 60.37 12.94
C SER A 153 8.97 60.05 12.31
N THR A 154 9.00 59.05 11.39
CA THR A 154 9.57 59.18 10.01
C THR A 154 9.07 58.10 9.03
N VAL A 155 8.57 58.55 7.86
CA VAL A 155 8.52 58.00 6.48
C VAL A 155 8.58 56.46 6.23
N VAL A 156 7.62 55.97 5.43
CA VAL A 156 7.74 54.78 4.54
C VAL A 156 7.26 55.19 3.14
N VAL A 157 7.81 54.56 2.10
CA VAL A 157 7.63 54.86 0.66
C VAL A 157 6.69 53.82 0.01
N ASP A 158 5.96 54.20 -1.05
CA ASP A 158 5.15 53.30 -1.87
C ASP A 158 6.00 52.17 -2.52
N GLU A 159 5.43 50.97 -2.63
CA GLU A 159 5.83 49.96 -3.62
C GLU A 159 4.61 49.55 -4.46
N ASP A 160 4.79 49.50 -5.78
CA ASP A 160 3.74 49.21 -6.77
C ASP A 160 3.18 47.78 -6.64
N GLU A 161 1.85 47.63 -6.64
CA GLU A 161 1.22 46.33 -6.92
C GLU A 161 1.31 45.99 -8.42
N PRO A 162 1.78 44.79 -8.80
CA PRO A 162 1.67 44.31 -10.17
C PRO A 162 0.23 43.86 -10.48
N ALA A 163 -0.31 44.34 -11.61
CA ALA A 163 -1.67 44.04 -12.04
C ALA A 163 -1.94 42.53 -12.24
N PRO A 164 -3.18 42.04 -11.99
CA PRO A 164 -3.49 40.61 -11.98
C PRO A 164 -3.42 39.98 -13.37
N THR A 165 -2.42 39.12 -13.60
CA THR A 165 -2.25 38.37 -14.84
C THR A 165 -3.08 37.09 -14.86
N GLY A 166 -4.29 37.20 -15.42
CA GLY A 166 -5.07 36.05 -15.91
C GLY A 166 -5.89 35.28 -14.87
N PHE A 167 -7.03 34.76 -15.31
CA PHE A 167 -7.83 33.80 -14.53
C PHE A 167 -7.05 32.49 -14.42
N GLY A 168 -6.35 32.32 -13.29
CA GLY A 168 -5.57 31.12 -12.97
C GLY A 168 -6.44 29.91 -12.66
N ALA A 169 -5.82 28.73 -12.63
CA ALA A 169 -6.53 27.47 -12.34
C ALA A 169 -7.11 27.39 -10.91
N ASP A 170 -6.66 28.26 -10.00
CA ASP A 170 -7.09 28.29 -8.59
C ASP A 170 -8.57 28.65 -8.42
N ASP A 171 -9.12 29.54 -9.28
CA ASP A 171 -10.55 29.91 -9.23
C ASP A 171 -11.49 28.74 -9.58
N LEU A 172 -11.03 27.78 -10.39
CA LEU A 172 -11.84 26.60 -10.76
C LEU A 172 -12.07 25.65 -9.58
N ASP A 173 -11.20 25.68 -8.57
CA ASP A 173 -11.19 24.68 -7.51
C ASP A 173 -11.75 25.19 -6.17
N ALA A 174 -11.94 26.51 -6.06
CA ALA A 174 -12.51 27.20 -4.89
C ALA A 174 -13.84 26.57 -4.43
N ALA A 175 -14.70 26.15 -5.35
CA ALA A 175 -15.96 25.48 -5.01
C ALA A 175 -15.74 24.17 -4.23
N THR A 176 -14.81 23.31 -4.68
CA THR A 176 -14.51 22.05 -3.98
C THR A 176 -13.71 22.27 -2.71
N VAL A 177 -12.86 23.31 -2.63
CA VAL A 177 -12.23 23.72 -1.37
C VAL A 177 -13.29 24.12 -0.34
N LEU A 178 -14.29 24.92 -0.74
CA LEU A 178 -15.41 25.32 0.12
C LEU A 178 -16.30 24.13 0.52
N GLU A 179 -16.56 23.17 -0.38
CA GLU A 179 -17.26 21.91 -0.06
C GLU A 179 -16.49 21.08 0.98
N PHE A 180 -15.17 20.96 0.84
CA PHE A 180 -14.34 20.28 1.83
C PHE A 180 -14.40 20.98 3.19
N LEU A 181 -14.29 22.31 3.22
CA LEU A 181 -14.43 23.10 4.45
C LEU A 181 -15.81 22.92 5.09
N ALA A 182 -16.88 22.85 4.29
CA ALA A 182 -18.23 22.55 4.77
C ALA A 182 -18.38 21.12 5.35
N TRP A 183 -17.51 20.18 4.95
CA TRP A 183 -17.39 18.85 5.56
C TRP A 183 -16.39 18.80 6.74
N GLY A 184 -15.84 19.94 7.18
CA GLY A 184 -14.81 20.00 8.21
C GLY A 184 -13.45 19.45 7.76
N ARG A 185 -13.13 19.52 6.46
CA ARG A 185 -11.92 18.98 5.84
C ARG A 185 -11.15 20.06 5.09
N LYS A 186 -9.86 19.83 4.87
CA LYS A 186 -8.98 20.63 4.03
C LYS A 186 -8.72 19.86 2.73
N LYS A 187 -8.87 20.50 1.57
CA LYS A 187 -8.67 19.85 0.27
C LYS A 187 -7.19 19.67 -0.05
N ASP A 188 -6.45 20.78 0.03
CA ASP A 188 -5.02 20.84 -0.24
C ASP A 188 -4.29 21.06 1.09
N SER A 189 -3.82 19.95 1.66
CA SER A 189 -3.00 19.99 2.88
C SER A 189 -1.56 20.33 2.51
N ASP A 190 -1.13 21.56 2.81
CA ASP A 190 0.28 21.93 2.82
C ASP A 190 0.99 21.22 3.98
N PHE A 191 1.51 20.03 3.69
CA PHE A 191 2.25 19.23 4.64
C PHE A 191 3.47 19.95 5.24
N VAL A 192 4.10 20.82 4.45
CA VAL A 192 5.40 21.42 4.79
C VAL A 192 5.20 22.56 5.77
N ASN A 193 4.28 23.47 5.50
CA ASN A 193 4.12 24.71 6.26
C ASN A 193 2.93 24.73 7.24
N ALA A 194 2.01 23.76 7.20
CA ALA A 194 0.89 23.79 8.14
C ALA A 194 1.35 23.42 9.57
N PRO A 195 1.00 24.23 10.60
CA PRO A 195 1.48 24.08 11.97
C PRO A 195 0.96 22.81 12.67
N GLU A 196 -0.14 22.26 12.15
CA GLU A 196 -0.68 20.93 12.44
C GLU A 196 0.32 19.78 12.18
N HIS A 197 1.36 20.01 11.37
CA HIS A 197 2.43 19.06 11.03
C HIS A 197 3.81 19.49 11.54
N ASP A 198 3.91 20.48 12.41
CA ASP A 198 5.19 20.84 13.03
C ASP A 198 5.72 19.71 13.91
N SER A 199 7.04 19.53 13.87
CA SER A 199 7.70 18.40 14.53
C SER A 199 7.81 18.63 16.04
N GLY A 200 7.42 17.62 16.80
CA GLY A 200 7.52 17.58 18.24
C GLY A 200 6.56 16.55 18.85
N PRO A 201 6.81 16.12 20.10
CA PRO A 201 5.80 15.42 20.90
C PRO A 201 4.65 16.34 21.34
N ARG A 202 4.60 17.59 20.87
CA ARG A 202 3.58 18.60 21.17
C ARG A 202 2.29 18.32 20.39
N GLN A 203 1.14 18.53 21.03
CA GLN A 203 -0.15 18.58 20.36
C GLN A 203 -0.35 19.98 19.73
N PRO A 204 -0.62 20.10 18.40
CA PRO A 204 -0.68 21.41 17.72
C PRO A 204 -1.83 22.33 18.16
N LEU A 205 -2.94 21.76 18.63
CA LEU A 205 -4.11 22.48 19.12
C LEU A 205 -4.61 21.79 20.40
N PRO A 206 -4.89 22.52 21.49
CA PRO A 206 -5.57 21.93 22.63
C PRO A 206 -6.92 21.40 22.17
N ALA A 207 -7.22 20.14 22.48
CA ALA A 207 -8.50 19.56 22.15
C ALA A 207 -9.61 20.41 22.78
N GLN A 208 -10.51 20.98 21.97
CA GLN A 208 -11.71 21.60 22.50
C GLN A 208 -12.46 20.53 23.29
N HIS A 209 -12.58 20.72 24.61
CA HIS A 209 -13.17 19.74 25.51
C HIS A 209 -14.67 19.58 25.20
N SER A 210 -14.99 18.71 24.24
CA SER A 210 -16.31 18.11 24.13
C SER A 210 -16.67 17.47 25.47
N VAL A 211 -17.93 17.57 25.88
CA VAL A 211 -18.42 17.07 27.17
C VAL A 211 -18.14 15.57 27.28
N VAL A 212 -17.08 15.21 28.01
CA VAL A 212 -16.61 13.82 28.08
C VAL A 212 -17.54 13.03 28.98
N ASN A 213 -18.08 11.94 28.44
CA ASN A 213 -18.83 10.97 29.24
C ASN A 213 -17.90 10.41 30.35
N PRO A 214 -18.27 10.45 31.65
CA PRO A 214 -17.42 9.96 32.73
C PRO A 214 -16.93 8.52 32.55
N LEU A 215 -17.71 7.66 31.88
CA LEU A 215 -17.30 6.29 31.57
C LEU A 215 -16.14 6.25 30.55
N ALA A 216 -16.16 7.13 29.55
CA ALA A 216 -15.10 7.24 28.56
C ALA A 216 -13.80 7.78 29.17
N GLU A 217 -13.90 8.74 30.10
CA GLU A 217 -12.73 9.26 30.81
C GLU A 217 -12.11 8.21 31.74
N ASN A 218 -12.92 7.41 32.45
CA ASN A 218 -12.40 6.29 33.25
C ASN A 218 -11.66 5.25 32.40
N VAL A 219 -12.19 4.90 31.21
CA VAL A 219 -11.50 4.01 30.26
C VAL A 219 -10.19 4.62 29.78
N ARG A 220 -10.18 5.91 29.45
CA ARG A 220 -8.97 6.66 29.06
C ARG A 220 -7.90 6.63 30.15
N LEU A 221 -8.27 6.92 31.41
CA LEU A 221 -7.34 6.92 32.53
C LEU A 221 -6.71 5.54 32.75
N ASN A 222 -7.52 4.47 32.73
CA ASN A 222 -7.01 3.09 32.83
C ASN A 222 -6.04 2.74 31.68
N GLN A 223 -6.29 3.23 30.46
CA GLN A 223 -5.38 3.04 29.34
C GLN A 223 -4.07 3.82 29.52
N LEU A 224 -4.12 5.05 30.05
CA LEU A 224 -2.92 5.83 30.37
C LEU A 224 -2.08 5.16 31.46
N ASP A 225 -2.69 4.60 32.49
CA ASP A 225 -2.00 3.85 33.55
C ASP A 225 -1.23 2.64 32.97
N ILE A 226 -1.85 1.92 32.03
CA ILE A 226 -1.19 0.80 31.32
C ILE A 226 -0.03 1.30 30.46
N LEU A 227 -0.21 2.39 29.71
CA LEU A 227 0.84 2.96 28.86
C LEU A 227 2.04 3.47 29.68
N GLU A 228 1.78 4.09 30.83
CA GLU A 228 2.79 4.57 31.78
C GLU A 228 3.61 3.40 32.37
N VAL A 229 2.96 2.29 32.72
CA VAL A 229 3.63 1.05 33.18
C VAL A 229 4.40 0.34 32.05
N LEU A 230 3.95 0.46 30.80
CA LEU A 230 4.61 -0.16 29.65
C LEU A 230 5.81 0.63 29.11
N LEU A 231 5.94 1.91 29.42
CA LEU A 231 7.06 2.73 28.99
C LEU A 231 8.34 2.32 29.75
N PRO A 232 9.42 1.90 29.07
CA PRO A 232 10.67 1.55 29.75
C PRO A 232 11.34 2.75 30.42
N ASN A 233 12.30 2.47 31.31
CA ASN A 233 13.18 3.51 31.83
C ASN A 233 13.91 4.25 30.69
N LYS A 234 14.29 5.52 30.93
CA LYS A 234 14.94 6.39 29.93
C LYS A 234 16.11 5.71 29.22
N ALA A 235 16.98 5.00 29.94
CA ALA A 235 18.16 4.34 29.35
C ALA A 235 17.76 3.25 28.33
N HIS A 236 16.81 2.38 28.67
CA HIS A 236 16.30 1.36 27.74
C HIS A 236 15.59 1.98 26.53
N VAL A 237 14.85 3.08 26.71
CA VAL A 237 14.22 3.78 25.58
C VAL A 237 15.26 4.29 24.59
N PHE A 238 16.27 5.03 25.05
CA PHE A 238 17.35 5.52 24.17
C PHE A 238 18.12 4.36 23.51
N GLN A 239 18.41 3.28 24.24
CA GLN A 239 19.12 2.10 23.72
C GLN A 239 18.32 1.38 22.62
N LEU A 240 17.01 1.21 22.79
CA LEU A 240 16.13 0.58 21.81
C LEU A 240 15.92 1.46 20.57
N VAL A 241 15.81 2.78 20.75
CA VAL A 241 15.68 3.75 19.65
C VAL A 241 16.97 3.83 18.83
N GLU A 242 18.13 3.86 19.46
CA GLU A 242 19.44 3.86 18.78
C GLU A 242 19.63 2.58 17.95
N PHE A 243 19.28 1.42 18.50
CA PHE A 243 19.27 0.17 17.73
C PHE A 243 18.31 0.27 16.53
N HIS A 244 17.12 0.85 16.69
CA HIS A 244 16.19 1.01 15.57
C HIS A 244 16.77 1.88 14.45
N ASN A 245 17.30 3.05 14.82
CA ASN A 245 17.88 4.01 13.88
C ASN A 245 19.06 3.41 13.12
N SER A 246 20.01 2.79 13.82
CA SER A 246 21.21 2.18 13.24
C SER A 246 20.95 0.89 12.44
N THR A 247 19.99 0.08 12.88
CA THR A 247 19.89 -1.34 12.48
C THR A 247 18.60 -1.68 11.73
N LEU A 248 17.55 -0.86 11.81
CA LEU A 248 16.24 -1.14 11.19
C LEU A 248 15.76 -0.02 10.25
N LEU A 249 16.02 1.26 10.55
CA LEU A 249 15.40 2.38 9.83
C LEU A 249 15.72 2.39 8.33
N TRP A 250 16.95 2.01 7.93
CA TRP A 250 17.34 1.84 6.52
C TRP A 250 16.44 0.88 5.71
N TYR A 251 15.73 -0.04 6.36
CA TYR A 251 14.90 -1.06 5.71
C TYR A 251 13.46 -0.58 5.42
N HIS A 252 12.94 0.37 6.22
CA HIS A 252 11.56 0.85 6.12
C HIS A 252 11.40 2.37 5.96
N GLY A 253 12.44 3.17 6.27
CA GLY A 253 12.53 4.61 6.00
C GLY A 253 11.37 5.46 6.53
N SER A 254 10.60 4.97 7.50
CA SER A 254 9.25 5.51 7.76
C SER A 254 9.23 6.81 8.56
N TYR A 255 10.34 7.23 9.16
CA TYR A 255 10.48 8.50 9.86
C TYR A 255 11.89 9.05 9.65
N SER A 256 12.17 10.26 10.16
CA SER A 256 13.54 10.79 10.18
C SER A 256 14.21 10.52 11.52
N SER A 257 15.39 9.91 11.50
CA SER A 257 16.16 9.59 12.71
C SER A 257 16.50 10.84 13.51
N LYS A 258 16.91 11.92 12.82
CA LYS A 258 17.22 13.21 13.44
C LYS A 258 15.99 13.84 14.10
N ILE A 259 14.88 13.99 13.36
CA ILE A 259 13.64 14.59 13.88
C ILE A 259 13.13 13.79 15.09
N PHE A 260 13.05 12.47 14.96
CA PHE A 260 12.55 11.62 16.05
C PHE A 260 13.44 11.67 17.31
N SER A 261 14.76 11.81 17.13
CA SER A 261 15.69 11.94 18.25
C SER A 261 15.58 13.30 18.94
N ASP A 262 15.32 14.38 18.19
CA ASP A 262 15.04 15.69 18.76
C ASP A 262 13.71 15.67 19.55
N ASP A 263 12.66 15.09 18.96
CA ASP A 263 11.35 14.91 19.63
C ASP A 263 11.46 14.08 20.93
N LEU A 264 12.27 13.01 20.91
CA LEU A 264 12.52 12.16 22.08
C LEU A 264 13.27 12.90 23.20
N ASN A 265 14.20 13.78 22.84
CA ASN A 265 14.87 14.66 23.79
C ASN A 265 13.88 15.66 24.42
N ILE A 266 12.98 16.25 23.64
CA ILE A 266 11.90 17.13 24.16
C ILE A 266 11.03 16.35 25.16
N PHE A 267 10.56 15.15 24.80
CA PHE A 267 9.71 14.32 25.67
C PHE A 267 10.34 14.04 27.04
N PHE A 268 11.63 13.68 27.07
CA PHE A 268 12.30 13.38 28.35
C PHE A 268 12.83 14.60 29.11
N ASN A 269 13.14 15.71 28.43
CA ASN A 269 13.75 16.88 29.08
C ASN A 269 12.71 17.92 29.49
N GLU A 270 11.62 18.09 28.73
CA GLU A 270 10.55 19.04 29.05
C GLU A 270 9.37 18.37 29.76
N TYR A 271 8.94 17.17 29.34
CA TYR A 271 7.77 16.48 29.94
C TYR A 271 8.16 15.47 31.02
N GLY A 272 9.45 15.36 31.33
CA GLY A 272 9.99 14.39 32.30
C GLY A 272 9.76 12.93 31.91
N GLY A 273 9.41 12.64 30.65
CA GLY A 273 8.96 11.31 30.21
C GLY A 273 7.53 10.93 30.62
N SER A 274 6.71 11.90 31.07
CA SER A 274 5.34 11.62 31.49
C SER A 274 4.39 11.37 30.32
N VAL A 275 3.79 10.18 30.29
CA VAL A 275 2.69 9.81 29.38
C VAL A 275 1.43 10.65 29.63
N ARG A 276 1.29 11.26 30.82
CA ARG A 276 0.11 12.05 31.22
C ARG A 276 0.23 13.54 30.92
N HIS A 277 1.33 14.00 30.34
CA HIS A 277 1.55 15.42 30.07
C HIS A 277 0.48 15.97 29.10
N GLU A 278 -0.20 17.05 29.48
CA GLU A 278 -1.41 17.54 28.78
C GLU A 278 -1.18 17.89 27.29
N GLN A 279 0.05 18.30 26.96
CA GLN A 279 0.44 18.64 25.57
C GLN A 279 1.01 17.45 24.79
N LEU A 280 1.04 16.23 25.34
CA LEU A 280 1.64 15.07 24.67
C LEU A 280 0.77 14.57 23.52
N ASN A 281 1.32 14.59 22.31
CA ASN A 281 0.70 13.99 21.14
C ASN A 281 0.71 12.46 21.25
N MET A 282 -0.46 11.88 21.51
CA MET A 282 -0.63 10.42 21.61
C MET A 282 -0.27 9.68 20.31
N GLN A 283 -0.33 10.30 19.13
CA GLN A 283 0.13 9.68 17.88
C GLN A 283 1.66 9.60 17.82
N TRP A 284 2.38 10.58 18.40
CA TRP A 284 3.83 10.50 18.58
C TRP A 284 4.22 9.40 19.58
N LEU A 285 3.48 9.27 20.69
CA LEU A 285 3.70 8.17 21.63
C LEU A 285 3.44 6.80 20.98
N ALA A 286 2.46 6.70 20.06
CA ALA A 286 2.27 5.51 19.23
C ALA A 286 3.50 5.20 18.36
N LEU A 287 4.11 6.21 17.74
CA LEU A 287 5.37 6.03 17.00
C LEU A 287 6.48 5.51 17.91
N LEU A 288 6.66 6.09 19.09
CA LEU A 288 7.64 5.60 20.07
C LEU A 288 7.41 4.12 20.41
N PHE A 289 6.19 3.72 20.80
CA PHE A 289 5.90 2.31 21.04
C PHE A 289 6.10 1.43 19.80
N SER A 290 5.86 1.92 18.59
CA SER A 290 6.10 1.15 17.36
C SER A 290 7.60 0.92 17.10
N VAL A 291 8.44 1.90 17.45
CA VAL A 291 9.90 1.81 17.40
C VAL A 291 10.41 0.81 18.44
N LEU A 292 9.96 0.90 19.69
CA LEU A 292 10.29 -0.06 20.75
C LEU A 292 9.87 -1.49 20.37
N THR A 293 8.66 -1.64 19.81
CA THR A 293 8.12 -2.92 19.31
C THR A 293 9.00 -3.49 18.21
N GLY A 294 9.38 -2.68 17.21
CA GLY A 294 10.26 -3.09 16.11
C GLY A 294 11.63 -3.52 16.62
N SER A 295 12.24 -2.74 17.50
CA SER A 295 13.55 -3.03 18.09
C SER A 295 13.56 -4.36 18.83
N MET A 296 12.64 -4.55 19.77
CA MET A 296 12.55 -5.79 20.55
C MET A 296 12.22 -7.01 19.69
N THR A 297 11.40 -6.86 18.64
CA THR A 297 11.00 -7.99 17.79
C THR A 297 12.09 -8.39 16.78
N CYS A 298 12.93 -7.45 16.35
CA CYS A 298 13.97 -7.69 15.35
C CYS A 298 15.38 -7.87 15.94
N ALA A 299 15.60 -7.56 17.21
CA ALA A 299 16.87 -7.81 17.88
C ALA A 299 17.17 -9.31 18.04
N SER A 300 18.44 -9.68 17.84
CA SER A 300 18.89 -11.05 18.05
C SER A 300 18.95 -11.40 19.55
N PRO A 301 18.85 -12.69 19.95
CA PRO A 301 18.90 -13.08 21.36
C PRO A 301 20.15 -12.59 22.11
N PRO A 302 21.38 -12.56 21.53
CA PRO A 302 22.55 -11.94 22.16
C PRO A 302 22.36 -10.43 22.39
N VAL A 303 21.77 -9.71 21.44
CA VAL A 303 21.52 -8.26 21.55
C VAL A 303 20.48 -7.98 22.66
N CYS A 304 19.35 -8.68 22.70
CA CYS A 304 18.37 -8.56 23.79
C CYS A 304 18.98 -8.86 25.17
N SER A 305 19.82 -9.90 25.24
CA SER A 305 20.53 -10.27 26.47
C SER A 305 21.51 -9.17 26.92
N SER A 306 22.16 -8.46 25.98
CA SER A 306 23.05 -7.33 26.28
C SER A 306 22.33 -6.11 26.85
N TRP A 307 21.02 -6.00 26.62
CA TRP A 307 20.13 -4.98 27.19
C TRP A 307 19.49 -5.41 28.52
N GLY A 308 19.80 -6.62 29.00
CA GLY A 308 19.24 -7.18 30.24
C GLY A 308 17.84 -7.79 30.12
N PHE A 309 17.28 -7.93 28.90
CA PHE A 309 16.00 -8.60 28.70
C PHE A 309 16.18 -10.11 28.55
N SER A 310 15.36 -10.91 29.25
CA SER A 310 15.31 -12.35 29.08
C SER A 310 14.63 -12.77 27.77
N SER A 311 14.94 -13.99 27.30
CA SER A 311 14.28 -14.58 26.13
C SER A 311 12.76 -14.76 26.30
N THR A 312 12.28 -14.86 27.55
CA THR A 312 10.85 -14.94 27.89
C THR A 312 10.15 -13.59 27.88
N GLU A 313 10.86 -12.50 28.19
CA GLU A 313 10.29 -11.14 28.17
C GLU A 313 10.16 -10.59 26.76
N GLN A 314 11.15 -10.82 25.89
CA GLN A 314 11.17 -10.34 24.50
C GLN A 314 9.82 -10.48 23.77
N PRO A 315 9.23 -11.70 23.60
CA PRO A 315 7.95 -11.85 22.89
C PRO A 315 6.76 -11.20 23.63
N THR A 316 6.81 -11.13 24.96
CA THR A 316 5.74 -10.54 25.79
C THR A 316 5.74 -9.01 25.71
N LEU A 317 6.92 -8.40 25.78
CA LEU A 317 7.09 -6.95 25.63
C LEU A 317 6.78 -6.49 24.21
N SER A 318 7.25 -7.20 23.18
CA SER A 318 6.89 -6.92 21.79
C SER A 318 5.37 -6.95 21.55
N ALA A 319 4.66 -7.94 22.11
CA ALA A 319 3.20 -7.99 22.00
C ALA A 319 2.53 -6.80 22.72
N ARG A 320 2.94 -6.51 23.96
CA ARG A 320 2.38 -5.40 24.75
C ARG A 320 2.65 -4.03 24.14
N TRP A 321 3.82 -3.80 23.55
CA TRP A 321 4.14 -2.53 22.88
C TRP A 321 3.44 -2.40 21.51
N TYR A 322 3.16 -3.51 20.82
CA TYR A 322 2.26 -3.51 19.67
C TYR A 322 0.86 -3.02 20.07
N ASP A 323 0.31 -3.58 21.15
CA ASP A 323 -1.00 -3.18 21.68
C ASP A 323 -1.00 -1.75 22.23
N ALA A 324 0.10 -1.30 22.83
CA ALA A 324 0.31 0.09 23.25
C ALA A 324 0.29 1.07 22.06
N THR A 325 0.95 0.72 20.94
CA THR A 325 0.91 1.50 19.69
C THR A 325 -0.54 1.69 19.22
N VAL A 326 -1.31 0.59 19.13
CA VAL A 326 -2.71 0.63 18.70
C VAL A 326 -3.60 1.40 19.69
N THR A 327 -3.35 1.26 20.99
CA THR A 327 -4.04 2.01 22.06
C THR A 327 -3.81 3.51 21.93
N CYS A 328 -2.55 3.94 21.74
CA CYS A 328 -2.19 5.34 21.54
C CYS A 328 -2.83 5.95 20.29
N LEU A 329 -2.89 5.21 19.17
CA LEU A 329 -3.60 5.65 17.95
C LEU A 329 -5.10 5.86 18.19
N ASN A 330 -5.76 4.92 18.88
CA ASN A 330 -7.19 5.00 19.17
C ASN A 330 -7.52 6.12 20.18
N LEU A 331 -6.71 6.28 21.25
CA LEU A 331 -6.80 7.39 22.20
C LEU A 331 -6.67 8.77 21.52
N ALA A 332 -5.87 8.84 20.45
CA ALA A 332 -5.66 10.05 19.67
C ALA A 332 -6.73 10.31 18.60
N GLY A 333 -7.73 9.43 18.46
CA GLY A 333 -8.74 9.54 17.39
C GLY A 333 -8.14 9.57 15.99
N TYR A 334 -7.09 8.78 15.70
CA TYR A 334 -6.26 8.91 14.49
C TYR A 334 -7.00 8.87 13.13
N MET A 335 -8.22 8.32 13.08
CA MET A 335 -9.06 8.29 11.89
C MET A 335 -9.73 9.65 11.61
N GLU A 336 -9.87 10.49 12.64
CA GLU A 336 -10.46 11.84 12.60
C GLU A 336 -9.36 12.91 12.60
N VAL A 337 -8.40 12.79 13.53
CA VAL A 337 -7.27 13.72 13.67
C VAL A 337 -6.08 13.19 12.88
N HIS A 338 -5.87 13.72 11.68
CA HIS A 338 -4.80 13.26 10.77
C HIS A 338 -3.48 13.96 11.11
N THR A 339 -2.45 13.19 11.46
CA THR A 339 -1.07 13.69 11.63
C THR A 339 -0.08 12.74 10.98
N VAL A 340 1.14 13.22 10.69
CA VAL A 340 2.21 12.36 10.16
C VAL A 340 2.52 11.18 11.11
N TYR A 341 2.41 11.38 12.42
CA TYR A 341 2.86 10.41 13.41
C TYR A 341 2.03 9.12 13.42
N SER A 342 0.72 9.17 13.15
CA SER A 342 -0.07 7.93 12.99
C SER A 342 0.35 7.13 11.76
N VAL A 343 0.66 7.83 10.66
CA VAL A 343 1.17 7.21 9.43
C VAL A 343 2.56 6.58 9.67
N GLN A 344 3.47 7.29 10.34
CA GLN A 344 4.80 6.81 10.72
C GLN A 344 4.74 5.59 11.64
N ALA A 345 3.90 5.65 12.68
CA ALA A 345 3.72 4.57 13.64
C ALA A 345 3.23 3.30 12.95
N ILE A 346 2.18 3.40 12.13
CA ILE A 346 1.61 2.27 11.40
C ILE A 346 2.62 1.68 10.39
N ALA A 347 3.31 2.53 9.60
CA ALA A 347 4.26 2.07 8.59
C ALA A 347 5.47 1.34 9.21
N THR A 348 5.94 1.81 10.37
CA THR A 348 7.01 1.21 11.19
C THR A 348 6.56 -0.12 11.80
N LEU A 349 5.35 -0.17 12.38
CA LEU A 349 4.81 -1.34 13.07
C LEU A 349 4.77 -2.62 12.21
N THR A 350 4.68 -2.48 10.88
CA THR A 350 4.76 -3.59 9.90
C THR A 350 5.97 -4.49 10.10
N ILE A 351 7.11 -3.97 10.57
CA ILE A 351 8.33 -4.77 10.76
C ILE A 351 8.15 -5.87 11.82
N ALA A 352 7.33 -5.62 12.83
CA ALA A 352 7.02 -6.56 13.91
C ALA A 352 5.67 -7.27 13.73
N ALA A 353 4.66 -6.59 13.18
CA ALA A 353 3.27 -7.05 13.13
C ALA A 353 3.12 -8.49 12.60
N HIS A 354 3.83 -8.84 11.53
CA HIS A 354 3.77 -10.17 10.94
C HIS A 354 4.45 -11.25 11.80
N ILE A 355 5.53 -10.91 12.52
CA ILE A 355 6.22 -11.81 13.46
C ILE A 355 5.30 -12.11 14.65
N LEU A 356 4.61 -11.09 15.16
CA LEU A 356 3.66 -11.19 16.28
C LEU A 356 2.32 -11.85 15.89
N GLY A 357 2.02 -11.93 14.59
CA GLY A 357 0.84 -12.62 14.03
C GLY A 357 -0.33 -11.71 13.66
N ASN A 358 -0.18 -10.40 13.83
CA ASN A 358 -1.21 -9.37 13.64
C ASN A 358 -1.36 -8.91 12.17
N SER A 359 -1.05 -9.78 11.21
CA SER A 359 -1.04 -9.47 9.76
C SER A 359 -2.36 -8.89 9.25
N ASN A 360 -3.51 -9.38 9.74
CA ASN A 360 -4.82 -8.89 9.31
C ASN A 360 -5.06 -7.46 9.80
N THR A 361 -4.86 -7.22 11.11
CA THR A 361 -4.91 -5.88 11.72
C THR A 361 -3.98 -4.91 11.01
N GLN A 362 -2.74 -5.33 10.74
CA GLN A 362 -1.76 -4.51 10.04
C GLN A 362 -2.21 -4.14 8.62
N SER A 363 -2.86 -5.04 7.88
CA SER A 363 -3.35 -4.72 6.54
C SER A 363 -4.45 -3.64 6.55
N VAL A 364 -5.31 -3.62 7.56
CA VAL A 364 -6.34 -2.58 7.75
C VAL A 364 -5.69 -1.26 8.19
N LEU A 365 -4.78 -1.31 9.17
CA LEU A 365 -4.04 -0.12 9.61
C LEU A 365 -3.28 0.53 8.45
N LEU A 366 -2.61 -0.27 7.60
CA LEU A 366 -1.90 0.24 6.42
C LEU A 366 -2.83 0.90 5.39
N ALA A 367 -4.03 0.37 5.18
CA ALA A 367 -5.03 1.02 4.34
C ALA A 367 -5.48 2.37 4.92
N SER A 368 -5.70 2.44 6.24
CA SER A 368 -5.99 3.70 6.95
C SER A 368 -4.84 4.70 6.84
N ALA A 369 -3.59 4.28 7.10
CA ALA A 369 -2.40 5.11 6.95
C ALA A 369 -2.23 5.62 5.50
N GLY A 370 -2.53 4.78 4.50
CA GLY A 370 -2.56 5.16 3.10
C GLY A 370 -3.69 6.13 2.71
N ARG A 371 -4.78 6.23 3.51
CA ARG A 371 -5.78 7.31 3.38
C ARG A 371 -5.32 8.58 4.05
N ILE A 372 -4.92 8.51 5.32
CA ILE A 372 -4.41 9.63 6.10
C ILE A 372 -3.25 10.30 5.35
N ALA A 373 -2.30 9.54 4.80
CA ALA A 373 -1.19 10.08 4.02
C ALA A 373 -1.61 10.82 2.73
N GLN A 374 -2.75 10.49 2.12
CA GLN A 374 -3.27 11.26 0.98
C GLN A 374 -4.02 12.52 1.45
N SER A 375 -4.80 12.45 2.53
CA SER A 375 -5.42 13.62 3.17
C SER A 375 -4.39 14.64 3.65
N LEU A 376 -3.24 14.17 4.12
CA LEU A 376 -2.05 14.95 4.50
C LEU A 376 -1.20 15.42 3.29
N GLY A 377 -1.59 15.14 2.05
CA GLY A 377 -0.87 15.61 0.87
C GLY A 377 0.44 14.89 0.53
N LEU A 378 0.91 13.89 1.30
CA LEU A 378 2.24 13.27 1.11
C LEU A 378 2.49 12.72 -0.31
N HIS A 379 1.45 12.23 -0.98
CA HIS A 379 1.47 11.77 -2.37
C HIS A 379 1.86 12.85 -3.42
N ARG A 380 1.81 14.13 -3.05
CA ARG A 380 2.12 15.30 -3.88
C ARG A 380 3.40 16.02 -3.45
N LEU A 381 4.22 15.42 -2.57
CA LEU A 381 5.46 16.05 -2.12
C LEU A 381 6.49 16.17 -3.26
N GLU A 382 7.02 17.39 -3.40
CA GLU A 382 8.07 17.77 -4.34
C GLU A 382 9.21 18.41 -3.55
N SER A 383 10.45 18.39 -4.06
CA SER A 383 11.61 18.94 -3.33
C SER A 383 12.17 20.12 -4.09
N ASP A 384 12.08 21.32 -3.51
CA ASP A 384 12.78 22.49 -4.04
C ASP A 384 14.21 22.53 -3.46
N SER A 385 15.18 22.64 -4.35
CA SER A 385 16.60 22.86 -4.04
C SER A 385 16.88 24.12 -3.19
N THR A 386 15.94 25.06 -3.11
CA THR A 386 16.05 26.30 -2.33
C THR A 386 15.51 26.19 -0.90
N SER A 387 14.85 25.07 -0.54
CA SER A 387 14.27 24.89 0.79
C SER A 387 15.32 24.88 1.92
N PRO A 388 15.05 25.51 3.08
CA PRO A 388 15.84 25.33 4.30
C PRO A 388 16.03 23.85 4.65
N VAL A 389 17.19 23.50 5.21
CA VAL A 389 17.59 22.11 5.51
C VAL A 389 16.54 21.35 6.34
N ASP A 390 15.91 22.01 7.31
CA ASP A 390 14.90 21.37 8.16
C ASP A 390 13.57 21.12 7.44
N GLN A 391 13.17 22.02 6.53
CA GLN A 391 12.02 21.80 5.65
C GLN A 391 12.32 20.68 4.63
N LEU A 392 13.52 20.68 4.04
CA LEU A 392 13.97 19.61 3.14
C LEU A 392 13.97 18.25 3.86
N ARG A 393 14.44 18.18 5.12
CA ARG A 393 14.37 16.97 5.95
C ARG A 393 12.95 16.50 6.19
N LYS A 394 12.01 17.41 6.49
CA LYS A 394 10.57 17.12 6.65
C LYS A 394 9.96 16.57 5.35
N ILE A 395 10.30 17.16 4.20
CA ILE A 395 9.86 16.72 2.86
C ILE A 395 10.40 15.32 2.56
N GLU A 396 11.71 15.09 2.66
CA GLU A 396 12.33 13.79 2.34
C GLU A 396 11.87 12.69 3.29
N ALA A 397 11.67 12.98 4.58
CA ALA A 397 11.05 12.06 5.52
C ALA A 397 9.61 11.68 5.10
N GLY A 398 8.82 12.66 4.67
CA GLY A 398 7.48 12.45 4.13
C GLY A 398 7.47 11.61 2.85
N LYS A 399 8.39 11.88 1.91
CA LYS A 399 8.57 11.09 0.69
C LYS A 399 8.93 9.65 1.01
N ARG A 400 9.91 9.40 1.89
CA ARG A 400 10.32 8.04 2.31
C ARG A 400 9.19 7.27 2.98
N LEU A 401 8.42 7.92 3.85
CA LEU A 401 7.21 7.35 4.44
C LEU A 401 6.18 6.96 3.38
N PHE A 402 5.90 7.84 2.42
CA PHE A 402 4.91 7.58 1.39
C PHE A 402 5.34 6.47 0.42
N ILE A 403 6.60 6.44 -0.04
CA ILE A 403 7.10 5.34 -0.88
C ILE A 403 7.15 4.00 -0.12
N GLN A 404 7.29 4.02 1.21
CA GLN A 404 7.19 2.81 2.04
C GLN A 404 5.74 2.29 2.08
N LEU A 405 4.73 3.16 2.22
CA LEU A 405 3.32 2.75 2.13
C LEU A 405 3.01 2.17 0.75
N CYS A 406 3.46 2.81 -0.33
CA CYS A 406 3.35 2.27 -1.69
C CYS A 406 4.02 0.90 -1.80
N THR A 407 5.23 0.74 -1.25
CA THR A 407 5.95 -0.53 -1.24
C THR A 407 5.18 -1.62 -0.51
N GLN A 408 4.55 -1.31 0.63
CA GLN A 408 3.75 -2.24 1.42
C GLN A 408 2.44 -2.63 0.71
N ASP A 409 1.70 -1.65 0.17
CA ASP A 409 0.46 -1.85 -0.61
C ASP A 409 0.73 -2.68 -1.89
N TRP A 410 1.69 -2.26 -2.71
CA TRP A 410 2.01 -2.91 -3.98
C TRP A 410 2.60 -4.31 -3.81
N PHE A 411 3.34 -4.57 -2.73
CA PHE A 411 3.78 -5.92 -2.41
C PHE A 411 2.67 -6.83 -1.87
N SER A 412 1.50 -6.30 -1.51
CA SER A 412 0.31 -7.07 -1.14
C SER A 412 -0.52 -7.55 -2.35
N ILE A 413 -0.39 -6.89 -3.51
CA ILE A 413 -1.11 -7.20 -4.78
C ILE A 413 -1.21 -8.70 -5.10
N PRO A 414 -0.13 -9.52 -4.96
CA PRO A 414 -0.22 -10.96 -5.27
C PRO A 414 -1.23 -11.72 -4.41
N PHE A 415 -1.65 -11.17 -3.27
CA PHE A 415 -2.57 -11.76 -2.29
C PHE A 415 -3.96 -11.12 -2.31
N SER A 416 -4.05 -9.79 -2.52
CA SER A 416 -5.29 -9.01 -2.55
C SER A 416 -5.92 -8.92 -3.95
N GLU A 417 -5.13 -9.11 -5.00
CA GLU A 417 -5.46 -8.81 -6.41
C GLU A 417 -5.90 -7.37 -6.69
N THR A 418 -5.57 -6.44 -5.79
CA THR A 418 -5.87 -5.01 -5.88
C THR A 418 -4.83 -4.17 -5.11
N TYR A 419 -4.85 -2.85 -5.29
CA TYR A 419 -4.00 -1.88 -4.57
C TYR A 419 -4.80 -0.59 -4.29
N ALA A 420 -4.44 0.13 -3.23
CA ALA A 420 -5.10 1.38 -2.85
C ALA A 420 -4.37 2.63 -3.35
N LEU A 421 -3.03 2.58 -3.44
CA LEU A 421 -2.18 3.72 -3.78
C LEU A 421 -1.81 3.67 -5.27
N SER A 422 -2.67 4.19 -6.13
CA SER A 422 -2.44 4.16 -7.58
C SER A 422 -1.25 5.02 -8.02
N PRO A 423 -0.26 4.47 -8.76
CA PRO A 423 0.86 5.23 -9.31
C PRO A 423 0.46 6.45 -10.15
N ARG A 424 -0.76 6.45 -10.73
CA ARG A 424 -1.25 7.51 -11.62
C ARG A 424 -1.53 8.84 -10.94
N PHE A 425 -1.61 8.88 -9.61
CA PHE A 425 -1.96 10.08 -8.82
C PHE A 425 -0.83 10.50 -7.87
N ILE A 426 0.39 10.00 -8.07
CA ILE A 426 1.57 10.31 -7.26
C ILE A 426 2.44 11.30 -8.05
N SER A 427 3.04 12.30 -7.39
CA SER A 427 3.96 13.23 -8.06
C SER A 427 5.13 12.49 -8.73
N GLY A 428 5.55 12.98 -9.90
CA GLY A 428 6.75 12.50 -10.59
C GLY A 428 8.04 12.71 -9.78
N GLN A 429 8.04 13.63 -8.80
CA GLN A 429 9.17 13.88 -7.90
C GLN A 429 9.11 13.11 -6.58
N ILE A 430 8.16 12.20 -6.39
CA ILE A 430 7.97 11.51 -5.09
C ILE A 430 9.18 10.71 -4.62
N ARG A 431 10.07 10.29 -5.54
CA ARG A 431 11.23 9.46 -5.21
C ARG A 431 12.21 10.26 -4.34
N PRO A 432 12.53 9.79 -3.12
CA PRO A 432 13.46 10.48 -2.22
C PRO A 432 14.85 10.70 -2.83
N LEU A 433 15.49 11.80 -2.42
CA LEU A 433 16.89 12.09 -2.69
C LEU A 433 17.80 11.07 -2.00
N ASN A 434 18.94 10.77 -2.62
CA ASN A 434 19.96 9.90 -2.04
C ASN A 434 20.82 10.69 -1.04
N CYS A 435 20.26 10.93 0.15
CA CYS A 435 20.85 11.73 1.23
C CYS A 435 20.76 11.02 2.58
N ASN A 436 21.53 11.49 3.56
CA ASN A 436 21.42 11.08 4.96
C ASN A 436 20.64 12.14 5.76
N ASP A 437 20.03 11.74 6.87
CA ASP A 437 19.18 12.63 7.67
C ASP A 437 19.96 13.72 8.43
N ASP A 438 21.20 13.43 8.80
CA ASP A 438 21.99 14.34 9.63
C ASP A 438 22.41 15.59 8.84
N ASP A 439 22.90 15.39 7.61
CA ASP A 439 23.43 16.45 6.75
C ASP A 439 22.48 16.90 5.63
N MET A 440 21.49 16.09 5.25
CA MET A 440 20.67 16.26 4.05
C MET A 440 21.48 16.44 2.75
N ALA A 441 22.73 15.98 2.73
CA ALA A 441 23.63 16.17 1.60
C ALA A 441 23.27 15.21 0.45
N LEU A 442 23.18 15.74 -0.77
CA LEU A 442 22.93 14.91 -1.95
C LEU A 442 24.18 14.11 -2.35
N HIS A 443 24.08 12.78 -2.28
CA HIS A 443 25.14 11.87 -2.69
C HIS A 443 24.80 11.16 -4.03
N PRO A 444 25.80 10.82 -4.87
CA PRO A 444 25.60 9.99 -6.05
C PRO A 444 24.93 8.64 -5.71
N GLU A 445 24.11 8.07 -6.60
CA GLU A 445 23.43 6.79 -6.37
C GLU A 445 24.38 5.57 -6.19
N THR A 446 25.69 5.76 -6.41
CA THR A 446 26.73 4.77 -6.11
C THR A 446 27.18 4.77 -4.64
N VAL A 447 26.75 5.75 -3.84
CA VAL A 447 27.09 5.88 -2.41
C VAL A 447 25.89 5.45 -1.55
N PRO A 448 26.08 4.54 -0.59
CA PRO A 448 25.02 4.13 0.33
C PRO A 448 24.61 5.26 1.27
N THR A 449 23.31 5.53 1.33
CA THR A 449 22.65 6.43 2.29
C THR A 449 21.43 5.76 2.92
N GLN A 450 20.88 6.35 3.98
CA GLN A 450 19.66 5.85 4.65
C GLN A 450 18.48 5.69 3.67
N ALA A 451 18.41 6.50 2.60
CA ALA A 451 17.34 6.44 1.59
C ALA A 451 17.53 5.34 0.53
N SER A 452 18.78 4.93 0.22
CA SER A 452 19.06 4.18 -1.02
C SER A 452 18.36 2.81 -1.12
N TYR A 453 18.27 2.09 0.01
CA TYR A 453 17.62 0.78 0.03
C TYR A 453 16.11 0.90 -0.20
N CYS A 454 15.45 1.86 0.45
CA CYS A 454 14.03 2.15 0.25
C CYS A 454 13.73 2.58 -1.19
N ASN A 455 14.56 3.44 -1.79
CA ASN A 455 14.45 3.87 -3.19
C ASN A 455 14.46 2.67 -4.16
N TYR A 456 15.49 1.84 -4.09
CA TYR A 456 15.60 0.67 -4.99
C TYR A 456 14.50 -0.38 -4.72
N ARG A 457 14.04 -0.51 -3.47
CA ARG A 457 12.92 -1.39 -3.11
C ARG A 457 11.58 -0.89 -3.67
N PHE A 458 11.37 0.43 -3.71
CA PHE A 458 10.22 1.06 -4.34
C PHE A 458 10.22 0.84 -5.86
N ASP A 459 11.39 0.94 -6.51
CA ASP A 459 11.55 0.64 -7.95
C ASP A 459 11.13 -0.81 -8.29
N ILE A 460 11.48 -1.79 -7.42
CA ILE A 460 10.98 -3.18 -7.52
C ILE A 460 9.46 -3.27 -7.28
N ALA A 461 8.93 -2.52 -6.31
CA ALA A 461 7.51 -2.54 -5.97
C ALA A 461 6.63 -1.98 -7.09
N ALA A 462 7.11 -0.95 -7.80
CA ALA A 462 6.39 -0.29 -8.90
C ALA A 462 6.04 -1.25 -10.06
N LEU A 463 6.78 -2.36 -10.23
CA LEU A 463 6.44 -3.39 -11.23
C LEU A 463 5.13 -4.14 -10.92
N MET A 464 4.71 -4.23 -9.65
CA MET A 464 3.54 -5.01 -9.24
C MET A 464 2.20 -4.44 -9.74
N PRO A 465 1.86 -3.14 -9.55
CA PRO A 465 0.63 -2.56 -10.10
C PRO A 465 0.67 -2.54 -11.64
N GLN A 466 1.83 -2.22 -12.23
CA GLN A 466 2.00 -2.24 -13.70
C GLN A 466 1.69 -3.62 -14.31
N LEU A 467 2.15 -4.70 -13.68
CA LEU A 467 1.82 -6.08 -14.08
C LEU A 467 0.33 -6.39 -13.89
N LEU A 468 -0.28 -5.97 -12.78
CA LEU A 468 -1.72 -6.19 -12.53
C LEU A 468 -2.58 -5.54 -13.63
N ASP A 469 -2.35 -4.26 -13.91
CA ASP A 469 -3.08 -3.48 -14.92
C ASP A 469 -2.89 -4.04 -16.33
N ALA A 470 -1.65 -4.42 -16.66
CA ALA A 470 -1.33 -5.06 -17.94
C ALA A 470 -2.02 -6.42 -18.10
N MET A 471 -2.10 -7.23 -17.03
CA MET A 471 -2.85 -8.50 -17.06
C MET A 471 -4.38 -8.29 -17.10
N ALA A 472 -4.89 -7.20 -16.51
CA ALA A 472 -6.32 -6.87 -16.50
C ALA A 472 -6.81 -6.46 -17.89
N SER A 473 -6.00 -5.72 -18.67
CA SER A 473 -6.29 -5.34 -20.07
C SER A 473 -6.15 -6.48 -21.08
N CYS A 474 -5.54 -7.60 -20.70
CA CYS A 474 -5.35 -8.77 -21.55
C CYS A 474 -6.58 -9.69 -21.55
N ASN A 475 -7.00 -10.17 -22.73
CA ASN A 475 -8.20 -11.02 -22.86
C ASN A 475 -7.90 -12.53 -22.73
N THR A 476 -6.76 -13.02 -23.20
CA THR A 476 -6.43 -14.45 -23.24
C THR A 476 -5.42 -14.87 -22.16
N THR A 477 -5.33 -16.17 -21.86
CA THR A 477 -4.29 -16.72 -20.97
C THR A 477 -2.88 -16.51 -21.55
N PHE A 478 -2.72 -16.62 -22.87
CA PHE A 478 -1.44 -16.43 -23.54
C PHE A 478 -0.97 -14.96 -23.45
N THR A 479 -1.83 -14.00 -23.80
CA THR A 479 -1.50 -12.56 -23.71
C THR A 479 -1.22 -12.10 -22.28
N ARG A 480 -1.90 -12.68 -21.27
CA ARG A 480 -1.55 -12.46 -19.85
C ARG A 480 -0.18 -13.02 -19.50
N TYR A 481 0.19 -14.16 -20.08
CA TYR A 481 1.50 -14.77 -19.87
C TYR A 481 2.64 -13.96 -20.53
N GLU A 482 2.40 -13.36 -21.70
CA GLU A 482 3.33 -12.41 -22.32
C GLU A 482 3.65 -11.22 -21.39
N GLN A 483 2.65 -10.70 -20.67
CA GLN A 483 2.91 -9.66 -19.66
C GLN A 483 3.77 -10.20 -18.50
N VAL A 484 3.48 -11.39 -17.99
CA VAL A 484 4.31 -12.03 -16.95
C VAL A 484 5.77 -12.17 -17.39
N LEU A 485 6.03 -12.59 -18.64
CA LEU A 485 7.38 -12.67 -19.20
C LEU A 485 8.03 -11.29 -19.36
N LYS A 486 7.28 -10.28 -19.80
CA LYS A 486 7.75 -8.89 -19.91
C LYS A 486 8.19 -8.32 -18.57
N TYR A 487 7.39 -8.49 -17.51
CA TYR A 487 7.71 -7.97 -16.18
C TYR A 487 8.76 -8.82 -15.43
N ASP A 488 8.90 -10.11 -15.75
CA ASP A 488 10.06 -10.92 -15.32
C ASP A 488 11.38 -10.40 -15.93
N ASP A 489 11.40 -10.06 -17.23
CA ASP A 489 12.55 -9.41 -17.87
C ASP A 489 12.86 -8.02 -17.26
N SER A 490 11.84 -7.18 -17.02
CA SER A 490 12.01 -5.92 -16.30
C SER A 490 12.61 -6.13 -14.89
N MET A 491 12.14 -7.12 -14.14
CA MET A 491 12.65 -7.46 -12.81
C MET A 491 14.12 -7.93 -12.86
N ARG A 492 14.50 -8.71 -13.88
CA ARG A 492 15.90 -9.13 -14.09
C ARG A 492 16.80 -7.96 -14.46
N LYS A 493 16.33 -7.02 -15.29
CA LYS A 493 17.05 -5.80 -15.65
C LYS A 493 17.30 -4.92 -14.43
N LEU A 494 16.29 -4.69 -13.59
CA LEU A 494 16.48 -4.02 -12.30
C LEU A 494 17.52 -4.74 -11.44
N ALA A 495 17.44 -6.07 -11.34
CA ALA A 495 18.32 -6.89 -10.51
C ALA A 495 19.78 -7.02 -11.03
N THR A 496 20.10 -6.53 -12.23
CA THR A 496 21.42 -6.70 -12.85
C THR A 496 22.06 -5.41 -13.37
N ALA A 497 21.30 -4.59 -14.12
CA ALA A 497 21.80 -3.39 -14.76
C ALA A 497 21.52 -2.11 -13.94
N SER A 498 20.41 -2.06 -13.21
CA SER A 498 19.99 -0.89 -12.42
C SER A 498 20.23 -1.03 -10.91
N MET A 499 20.84 -2.13 -10.47
CA MET A 499 21.15 -2.34 -9.05
C MET A 499 22.37 -1.49 -8.65
N PRO A 500 22.27 -0.64 -7.62
CA PRO A 500 23.42 0.07 -7.07
C PRO A 500 24.55 -0.91 -6.71
N THR A 501 25.79 -0.58 -7.06
CA THR A 501 26.94 -1.50 -6.93
C THR A 501 27.14 -1.98 -5.49
N PHE A 502 26.91 -1.12 -4.50
CA PHE A 502 27.00 -1.49 -3.08
C PHE A 502 25.88 -2.46 -2.64
N LEU A 503 24.76 -2.58 -3.37
CA LEU A 503 23.71 -3.58 -3.12
C LEU A 503 23.92 -4.89 -3.91
N SER A 504 24.89 -4.95 -4.83
CA SER A 504 25.20 -6.16 -5.59
C SER A 504 25.98 -7.17 -4.77
N SER A 505 25.51 -8.42 -4.72
CA SER A 505 26.21 -9.54 -4.07
C SER A 505 27.58 -9.86 -4.70
N ASN A 506 27.84 -9.42 -5.93
CA ASN A 506 29.08 -9.71 -6.67
C ASN A 506 30.17 -8.63 -6.49
N ALA A 507 29.83 -7.46 -5.95
CA ALA A 507 30.80 -6.40 -5.70
C ALA A 507 31.50 -6.60 -4.34
N PRO A 508 32.77 -6.20 -4.17
CA PRO A 508 33.39 -6.15 -2.84
C PRO A 508 32.57 -5.26 -1.90
N VAL A 509 32.62 -5.54 -0.60
CA VAL A 509 32.09 -4.65 0.45
C VAL A 509 33.23 -3.74 0.85
N ALA A 510 33.08 -2.43 0.63
CA ALA A 510 34.04 -1.45 1.09
C ALA A 510 33.98 -1.35 2.63
N ALA A 511 35.12 -1.17 3.30
CA ALA A 511 35.20 -1.22 4.76
C ALA A 511 34.55 0.02 5.42
N GLU A 512 34.53 1.13 4.68
CA GLU A 512 33.92 2.40 5.01
C GLU A 512 32.39 2.43 4.86
N TRP A 513 31.77 1.38 4.29
CA TRP A 513 30.32 1.36 4.10
C TRP A 513 29.56 1.03 5.39
N PRO A 514 28.36 1.61 5.59
CA PRO A 514 27.52 1.31 6.74
C PRO A 514 27.25 -0.19 6.92
N ALA A 515 27.20 -0.66 8.17
CA ALA A 515 26.97 -2.07 8.49
C ALA A 515 25.73 -2.66 7.81
N TYR A 516 24.66 -1.86 7.68
CA TYR A 516 23.43 -2.27 7.03
C TYR A 516 23.58 -2.69 5.56
N VAL A 517 24.61 -2.24 4.85
CA VAL A 517 24.81 -2.62 3.43
C VAL A 517 24.96 -4.14 3.28
N ARG A 518 25.59 -4.82 4.25
CA ARG A 518 25.72 -6.29 4.27
C ARG A 518 24.36 -6.98 4.43
N TRP A 519 23.54 -6.52 5.38
CA TRP A 519 22.19 -7.06 5.61
C TRP A 519 21.24 -6.72 4.46
N GLY A 520 21.35 -5.51 3.91
CA GLY A 520 20.59 -5.01 2.75
C GLY A 520 20.79 -5.86 1.50
N ARG A 521 22.03 -6.23 1.16
CA ARG A 521 22.34 -7.17 0.04
C ARG A 521 21.55 -8.48 0.15
N ARG A 522 21.64 -9.15 1.30
CA ARG A 522 20.97 -10.44 1.56
C ARG A 522 19.44 -10.31 1.52
N SER A 523 18.93 -9.32 2.25
CA SER A 523 17.51 -8.94 2.27
C SER A 523 16.95 -8.68 0.88
N LEU A 524 17.71 -7.97 0.04
CA LEU A 524 17.32 -7.61 -1.32
C LEU A 524 17.34 -8.80 -2.29
N THR A 525 18.35 -9.67 -2.22
CA THR A 525 18.42 -10.90 -3.03
C THR A 525 17.26 -11.84 -2.71
N ILE A 526 16.92 -11.99 -1.43
CA ILE A 526 15.75 -12.73 -0.95
C ILE A 526 14.45 -12.08 -1.46
N CYS A 527 14.32 -10.75 -1.34
CA CYS A 527 13.15 -10.00 -1.80
C CYS A 527 12.94 -10.09 -3.32
N ALA A 528 13.98 -9.83 -4.12
CA ALA A 528 13.93 -9.88 -5.57
C ALA A 528 13.56 -11.28 -6.08
N SER A 529 14.18 -12.32 -5.52
CA SER A 529 13.85 -13.71 -5.83
C SER A 529 12.39 -14.03 -5.49
N HIS A 530 11.89 -13.57 -4.34
CA HIS A 530 10.48 -13.74 -3.99
C HIS A 530 9.54 -12.98 -4.94
N LYS A 531 9.90 -11.78 -5.40
CA LYS A 531 9.07 -11.02 -6.34
C LYS A 531 9.02 -11.64 -7.74
N ILE A 532 10.08 -12.33 -8.18
CA ILE A 532 10.03 -13.20 -9.36
C ILE A 532 8.97 -14.31 -9.19
N ILE A 533 8.90 -14.98 -8.04
CA ILE A 533 7.85 -15.99 -7.76
C ILE A 533 6.46 -15.33 -7.77
N MET A 534 6.32 -14.11 -7.25
CA MET A 534 5.05 -13.37 -7.24
C MET A 534 4.57 -12.95 -8.63
N ILE A 535 5.47 -12.44 -9.49
CA ILE A 535 5.19 -12.12 -10.90
C ILE A 535 4.61 -13.34 -11.63
N HIS A 536 5.22 -14.50 -11.39
CA HIS A 536 4.81 -15.76 -12.01
C HIS A 536 3.63 -16.48 -11.30
N ARG A 537 3.16 -16.02 -10.13
CA ARG A 537 2.28 -16.78 -9.22
C ARG A 537 1.05 -17.38 -9.89
N LYS A 538 0.35 -16.60 -10.72
CA LYS A 538 -0.88 -17.04 -11.42
C LYS A 538 -0.65 -18.20 -12.41
N PHE A 539 0.59 -18.41 -12.86
CA PHE A 539 0.97 -19.44 -13.84
C PHE A 539 1.71 -20.63 -13.24
N VAL A 540 2.12 -20.58 -11.97
CA VAL A 540 2.83 -21.69 -11.29
C VAL A 540 2.04 -23.00 -11.39
N GLY A 541 0.75 -23.00 -11.04
CA GLY A 541 -0.09 -24.21 -11.13
C GLY A 541 -0.20 -24.80 -12.54
N LEU A 542 -0.28 -23.94 -13.57
CA LEU A 542 -0.30 -24.37 -14.97
C LEU A 542 1.06 -24.92 -15.43
N SER A 543 2.16 -24.38 -14.89
CA SER A 543 3.53 -24.77 -15.26
C SER A 543 3.94 -26.19 -14.89
N PHE A 544 3.21 -26.83 -13.98
CA PHE A 544 3.42 -28.24 -13.63
C PHE A 544 2.81 -29.23 -14.63
N THR A 545 1.78 -28.81 -15.38
CA THR A 545 1.00 -29.70 -16.26
C THR A 545 1.06 -29.33 -17.74
N ASN A 546 1.38 -28.08 -18.08
CA ASN A 546 1.43 -27.59 -19.46
C ASN A 546 2.83 -27.02 -19.78
N SER A 547 3.47 -27.61 -20.79
CA SER A 547 4.83 -27.26 -21.22
C SER A 547 4.97 -25.84 -21.76
N ALA A 548 3.89 -25.19 -22.20
CA ALA A 548 3.91 -23.78 -22.62
C ALA A 548 4.37 -22.83 -21.50
N PHE A 549 4.17 -23.21 -20.23
CA PHE A 549 4.58 -22.43 -19.07
C PHE A 549 5.87 -22.97 -18.39
N THR A 550 6.65 -23.83 -19.05
CA THR A 550 7.89 -24.43 -18.48
C THR A 550 8.87 -23.39 -17.96
N PHE A 551 8.96 -22.22 -18.59
CA PHE A 551 9.80 -21.11 -18.12
C PHE A 551 9.39 -20.66 -16.71
N THR A 552 8.09 -20.55 -16.41
CA THR A 552 7.59 -20.25 -15.06
C THR A 552 8.08 -21.26 -14.03
N ARG A 553 7.95 -22.56 -14.33
CA ARG A 553 8.39 -23.65 -13.44
C ARG A 553 9.89 -23.50 -13.13
N ARG A 554 10.72 -23.36 -14.17
CA ARG A 554 12.17 -23.20 -14.05
C ARG A 554 12.56 -21.96 -13.24
N THR A 555 11.94 -20.82 -13.55
CA THR A 555 12.20 -19.53 -12.91
C THR A 555 11.81 -19.53 -11.43
N CYS A 556 10.61 -20.03 -11.08
CA CYS A 556 10.17 -20.11 -9.69
C CYS A 556 11.02 -21.09 -8.86
N LEU A 557 11.44 -22.21 -9.45
CA LEU A 557 12.35 -23.17 -8.79
C LEU A 557 13.73 -22.56 -8.54
N ALA A 558 14.30 -21.85 -9.52
CA ALA A 558 15.58 -21.17 -9.37
C ALA A 558 15.50 -20.09 -8.27
N ALA A 559 14.44 -19.27 -8.28
CA ALA A 559 14.19 -18.26 -7.27
C ALA A 559 14.00 -18.86 -5.85
N ALA A 560 13.23 -19.94 -5.73
CA ALA A 560 13.04 -20.64 -4.45
C ALA A 560 14.37 -21.17 -3.89
N LYS A 561 15.22 -21.77 -4.74
CA LYS A 561 16.57 -22.23 -4.33
C LYS A 561 17.49 -21.07 -3.94
N THR A 562 17.41 -19.92 -4.61
CA THR A 562 18.17 -18.71 -4.20
C THR A 562 17.72 -18.20 -2.84
N ILE A 563 16.40 -18.09 -2.59
CA ILE A 563 15.88 -17.65 -1.28
C ILE A 563 16.42 -18.55 -0.16
N LEU A 564 16.32 -19.87 -0.31
CA LEU A 564 16.80 -20.80 0.72
C LEU A 564 18.32 -20.78 0.88
N ARG A 565 19.09 -20.61 -0.20
CA ARG A 565 20.54 -20.43 -0.11
C ARG A 565 20.89 -19.25 0.77
N GLU A 566 20.33 -18.07 0.49
CA GLU A 566 20.59 -16.84 1.26
C GLU A 566 20.04 -16.94 2.69
N ALA A 567 18.88 -17.56 2.89
CA ALA A 567 18.29 -17.77 4.22
C ALA A 567 19.16 -18.67 5.11
N PHE A 568 19.80 -19.69 4.53
CA PHE A 568 20.64 -20.65 5.26
C PHE A 568 22.10 -20.22 5.45
N VAL A 569 22.55 -19.12 4.84
CA VAL A 569 23.85 -18.51 5.19
C VAL A 569 23.88 -18.23 6.70
N ALA A 570 25.02 -18.49 7.34
CA ALA A 570 25.22 -18.19 8.75
C ALA A 570 24.87 -16.72 9.01
N VAL A 571 23.86 -16.52 9.87
CA VAL A 571 23.39 -15.18 10.22
C VAL A 571 24.46 -14.51 11.08
N ASP A 572 24.76 -13.26 10.76
CA ASP A 572 25.53 -12.36 11.61
C ASP A 572 24.78 -12.22 12.95
N ASP A 573 25.36 -12.69 14.05
CA ASP A 573 24.71 -12.69 15.37
C ASP A 573 24.36 -11.26 15.87
N SER A 574 24.95 -10.22 15.26
CA SER A 574 24.62 -8.81 15.50
C SER A 574 23.55 -8.24 14.56
N GLY A 575 23.18 -8.96 13.51
CA GLY A 575 22.24 -8.51 12.48
C GLY A 575 20.75 -8.62 12.87
N PRO A 576 19.86 -7.83 12.23
CA PRO A 576 18.43 -7.84 12.53
C PRO A 576 17.70 -9.08 11.99
N ILE A 577 16.76 -9.59 12.77
CA ILE A 577 15.82 -10.64 12.36
C ILE A 577 14.68 -9.98 11.56
N LEU A 578 14.77 -10.04 10.23
CA LEU A 578 13.76 -9.48 9.33
C LEU A 578 12.72 -10.54 8.92
N TRP A 579 11.44 -10.24 9.17
CA TRP A 579 10.31 -11.17 8.94
C TRP A 579 10.21 -11.77 7.54
N ILE A 580 10.72 -11.04 6.54
CA ILE A 580 10.73 -11.46 5.14
C ILE A 580 11.58 -12.71 4.90
N GLU A 581 12.61 -12.95 5.72
CA GLU A 581 13.46 -14.13 5.57
C GLU A 581 12.69 -15.40 5.88
N GLN A 582 11.93 -15.42 6.98
CA GLN A 582 11.09 -16.56 7.33
C GLN A 582 9.89 -16.67 6.37
N ALA A 583 9.23 -15.55 6.04
CA ALA A 583 8.08 -15.56 5.14
C ALA A 583 8.42 -16.06 3.72
N PHE A 584 9.54 -15.59 3.15
CA PHE A 584 9.90 -15.96 1.78
C PHE A 584 10.55 -17.34 1.75
N SER A 585 11.19 -17.80 2.83
CA SER A 585 11.60 -19.21 3.00
C SER A 585 10.40 -20.16 3.02
N VAL A 586 9.29 -19.80 3.69
CA VAL A 586 8.04 -20.55 3.62
C VAL A 586 7.49 -20.57 2.19
N ALA A 587 7.46 -19.44 1.50
CA ALA A 587 7.03 -19.38 0.10
C ALA A 587 7.90 -20.26 -0.82
N ALA A 588 9.22 -20.24 -0.65
CA ALA A 588 10.15 -21.12 -1.38
C ALA A 588 9.88 -22.60 -1.09
N GLY A 589 9.71 -22.97 0.19
CA GLY A 589 9.35 -24.34 0.59
C GLY A 589 8.03 -24.83 0.00
N ILE A 590 7.02 -23.95 -0.12
CA ILE A 590 5.75 -24.26 -0.80
C ILE A 590 6.00 -24.54 -2.28
N ILE A 591 6.76 -23.69 -2.99
CA ILE A 591 7.06 -23.88 -4.42
C ILE A 591 7.77 -25.21 -4.68
N LEU A 592 8.77 -25.56 -3.86
CA LEU A 592 9.47 -26.85 -3.95
C LEU A 592 8.53 -28.03 -3.66
N SER A 593 7.68 -27.92 -2.63
CA SER A 593 6.68 -28.95 -2.30
C SER A 593 5.66 -29.18 -3.42
N LEU A 594 5.20 -28.09 -4.07
CA LEU A 594 4.29 -28.16 -5.21
C LEU A 594 4.95 -28.78 -6.45
N ASP A 595 6.25 -28.56 -6.65
CA ASP A 595 7.00 -29.19 -7.74
C ASP A 595 7.18 -30.70 -7.53
N MET A 596 7.48 -31.12 -6.29
CA MET A 596 7.59 -32.53 -5.92
C MET A 596 6.30 -33.32 -6.16
N LEU A 597 5.12 -32.73 -5.96
CA LEU A 597 3.83 -33.36 -6.28
C LEU A 597 3.67 -33.71 -7.77
N HIS A 598 4.50 -33.13 -8.64
CA HIS A 598 4.49 -33.30 -10.09
C HIS A 598 5.83 -33.87 -10.61
N ARG A 599 6.51 -34.67 -9.77
CA ARG A 599 7.71 -35.45 -10.11
C ARG A 599 7.58 -36.89 -9.62
N ALA A 600 8.33 -37.80 -10.24
CA ALA A 600 8.44 -39.18 -9.77
C ALA A 600 9.38 -39.25 -8.55
N PRO A 601 9.14 -40.13 -7.55
CA PRO A 601 10.00 -40.23 -6.37
C PRO A 601 11.47 -40.62 -6.65
N GLY A 602 11.75 -41.24 -7.80
CA GLY A 602 13.10 -41.58 -8.25
C GLY A 602 13.83 -40.46 -9.02
N ASP A 603 13.19 -39.29 -9.18
CA ASP A 603 13.79 -38.13 -9.84
C ASP A 603 14.83 -37.46 -8.91
N LYS A 604 15.96 -37.02 -9.47
CA LYS A 604 17.05 -36.40 -8.71
C LYS A 604 16.58 -35.12 -8.02
N GLU A 605 15.83 -34.29 -8.75
CA GLU A 605 15.27 -33.06 -8.19
C GLU A 605 14.24 -33.33 -7.08
N TYR A 606 13.50 -34.46 -7.11
CA TYR A 606 12.59 -34.80 -6.03
C TYR A 606 13.34 -34.98 -4.70
N GLY A 607 14.47 -35.70 -4.72
CA GLY A 607 15.34 -35.87 -3.56
C GLY A 607 15.96 -34.55 -3.08
N GLU A 608 16.45 -33.72 -3.99
CA GLU A 608 17.00 -32.39 -3.68
C GLU A 608 15.96 -31.47 -3.03
N HIS A 609 14.76 -31.42 -3.60
CA HIS A 609 13.67 -30.56 -3.10
C HIS A 609 13.15 -31.07 -1.76
N LYS A 610 13.03 -32.39 -1.56
CA LYS A 610 12.67 -32.97 -0.27
C LYS A 610 13.64 -32.55 0.82
N LYS A 611 14.95 -32.59 0.52
CA LYS A 611 15.99 -32.15 1.46
C LYS A 611 15.85 -30.64 1.76
N LEU A 612 15.76 -29.79 0.73
CA LEU A 612 15.63 -28.34 0.93
C LEU A 612 14.40 -27.95 1.77
N VAL A 613 13.25 -28.61 1.59
CA VAL A 613 12.06 -28.36 2.41
C VAL A 613 12.26 -28.84 3.86
N ALA A 614 12.93 -29.97 4.08
CA ALA A 614 13.28 -30.45 5.42
C ALA A 614 14.26 -29.50 6.13
N ASP A 615 15.31 -29.05 5.43
CA ASP A 615 16.28 -28.06 5.92
C ASP A 615 15.57 -26.73 6.24
N THR A 616 14.57 -26.33 5.44
CA THR A 616 13.72 -25.15 5.70
C THR A 616 12.94 -25.29 7.00
N ILE A 617 12.37 -26.47 7.29
CA ILE A 617 11.66 -26.73 8.54
C ILE A 617 12.61 -26.63 9.74
N VAL A 618 13.84 -27.15 9.63
CA VAL A 618 14.86 -27.04 10.68
C VAL A 618 15.27 -25.57 10.89
N TYR A 619 15.47 -24.80 9.82
CA TYR A 619 15.77 -23.37 9.89
C TYR A 619 14.65 -22.59 10.60
N LEU A 620 13.38 -22.78 10.19
CA LEU A 620 12.25 -22.04 10.76
C LEU A 620 12.01 -22.36 12.25
N LYS A 621 12.32 -23.58 12.71
CA LYS A 621 12.25 -23.95 14.14
C LYS A 621 13.15 -23.12 15.04
N ARG A 622 14.19 -22.44 14.51
CA ARG A 622 15.04 -21.52 15.28
C ARG A 622 14.31 -20.26 15.76
N PHE A 623 13.11 -19.98 15.25
CA PHE A 623 12.34 -18.76 15.52
C PHE A 623 11.01 -19.10 16.22
N GLU A 624 11.07 -19.71 17.40
CA GLU A 624 9.91 -20.27 18.11
C GLU A 624 8.78 -19.26 18.37
N HIS A 625 9.12 -17.99 18.63
CA HIS A 625 8.15 -16.93 18.88
C HIS A 625 7.61 -16.24 17.61
N ASN A 626 8.17 -16.56 16.44
CA ASN A 626 7.73 -15.96 15.17
C ASN A 626 6.52 -16.73 14.61
N LYS A 627 5.36 -16.05 14.51
CA LYS A 627 4.10 -16.62 14.02
C LYS A 627 4.14 -17.02 12.55
N ILE A 628 4.99 -16.40 11.72
CA ILE A 628 5.23 -16.86 10.34
C ILE A 628 5.99 -18.18 10.37
N ALA A 629 7.06 -18.25 11.16
CA ALA A 629 7.94 -19.42 11.19
C ALA A 629 7.22 -20.66 11.75
N THR A 630 6.50 -20.53 12.86
CA THR A 630 5.70 -21.61 13.47
C THR A 630 4.61 -22.13 12.52
N ARG A 631 3.80 -21.24 11.92
CA ARG A 631 2.82 -21.61 10.87
C ARG A 631 3.50 -22.26 9.67
N GLY A 632 4.68 -21.76 9.27
CA GLY A 632 5.51 -22.31 8.20
C GLY A 632 5.97 -23.73 8.47
N VAL A 633 6.48 -24.01 9.68
CA VAL A 633 6.88 -25.35 10.13
C VAL A 633 5.70 -26.31 10.03
N HIS A 634 4.52 -25.93 10.53
CA HIS A 634 3.32 -26.77 10.46
C HIS A 634 2.90 -27.06 9.00
N LEU A 635 2.85 -26.03 8.16
CA LEU A 635 2.46 -26.14 6.75
C LEU A 635 3.43 -27.02 5.94
N LEU A 636 4.74 -26.75 6.03
CA LEU A 636 5.75 -27.51 5.27
C LEU A 636 5.84 -28.96 5.77
N SER A 637 5.73 -29.19 7.08
CA SER A 637 5.70 -30.56 7.64
C SER A 637 4.48 -31.34 7.14
N PHE A 638 3.31 -30.71 7.09
CA PHE A 638 2.09 -31.29 6.54
C PHE A 638 2.21 -31.63 5.05
N LEU A 639 2.81 -30.75 4.24
CA LEU A 639 3.07 -31.01 2.82
C LEU A 639 4.01 -32.20 2.61
N LEU A 640 5.13 -32.27 3.34
CA LEU A 640 6.05 -33.42 3.30
C LEU A 640 5.37 -34.74 3.72
N GLN A 641 4.58 -34.73 4.79
CA GLN A 641 3.85 -35.93 5.23
C GLN A 641 2.83 -36.43 4.20
N ARG A 642 2.21 -35.52 3.41
CA ARG A 642 1.30 -35.91 2.32
C ARG A 642 2.03 -36.48 1.11
N LEU A 643 3.20 -35.94 0.77
CA LEU A 643 4.09 -36.48 -0.27
C LEU A 643 4.49 -37.93 0.01
N ASP A 644 4.90 -38.23 1.26
CA ASP A 644 5.33 -39.59 1.63
C ASP A 644 4.17 -40.61 1.62
N LYS A 645 2.97 -40.21 2.07
CA LYS A 645 1.77 -41.06 1.99
C LYS A 645 1.35 -41.37 0.54
N SER A 646 1.52 -40.40 -0.38
CA SER A 646 1.24 -40.60 -1.80
C SER A 646 2.23 -41.57 -2.45
N GLY A 647 3.50 -41.55 -2.05
CA GLY A 647 4.50 -42.52 -2.52
C GLY A 647 4.22 -43.95 -2.04
N SER A 648 3.77 -44.12 -0.78
CA SER A 648 3.50 -45.46 -0.23
C SER A 648 2.34 -46.20 -0.90
N THR A 649 1.35 -45.48 -1.46
CA THR A 649 0.14 -46.10 -2.01
C THR A 649 0.32 -46.66 -3.42
N GLU A 650 1.36 -46.27 -4.16
CA GLU A 650 1.71 -46.90 -5.45
C GLU A 650 2.56 -48.18 -5.30
N SER A 651 3.20 -48.39 -4.13
CA SER A 651 4.03 -49.58 -3.85
C SER A 651 3.23 -50.84 -3.51
N GLY A 652 1.94 -50.70 -3.20
CA GLY A 652 1.05 -51.78 -2.75
C GLY A 652 0.59 -52.75 -3.85
N LYS A 653 1.50 -53.42 -4.57
CA LYS A 653 1.15 -54.57 -5.43
C LYS A 653 0.68 -55.74 -4.55
N ARG A 654 -0.64 -55.94 -4.45
CA ARG A 654 -1.19 -57.25 -4.02
C ARG A 654 -0.65 -58.36 -4.93
N PRO A 655 -0.30 -59.54 -4.40
CA PRO A 655 0.00 -60.70 -5.24
C PRO A 655 -1.25 -61.05 -6.06
N ARG A 656 -1.13 -61.09 -7.39
CA ARG A 656 -2.18 -61.65 -8.25
C ARG A 656 -2.01 -63.16 -8.25
N THR A 657 -2.94 -63.88 -7.64
CA THR A 657 -3.16 -65.30 -7.96
C THR A 657 -3.54 -65.40 -9.44
N ALA A 658 -2.97 -66.38 -10.14
CA ALA A 658 -3.18 -66.57 -11.56
C ALA A 658 -4.49 -67.32 -11.82
N ALA A 659 -5.40 -66.69 -12.56
CA ALA A 659 -6.37 -67.35 -13.44
C ALA A 659 -7.00 -66.32 -14.39
N ASP A 660 -7.37 -66.83 -15.56
CA ASP A 660 -8.21 -66.27 -16.63
C ASP A 660 -7.65 -65.16 -17.55
N GLU A 661 -7.74 -65.45 -18.84
CA GLU A 661 -7.34 -64.60 -19.96
C GLU A 661 -8.57 -63.95 -20.60
N THR A 662 -8.68 -62.63 -20.58
CA THR A 662 -9.54 -61.90 -21.53
C THR A 662 -8.90 -60.59 -21.96
N HIS A 663 -9.11 -60.24 -23.23
CA HIS A 663 -8.60 -59.02 -23.86
C HIS A 663 -9.28 -57.77 -23.29
N GLU A 664 -8.54 -56.92 -22.58
CA GLU A 664 -8.87 -55.49 -22.45
C GLU A 664 -7.66 -54.61 -22.76
N SER A 665 -7.90 -53.55 -23.52
CA SER A 665 -6.89 -52.57 -23.93
C SER A 665 -6.48 -51.67 -22.75
N PRO A 666 -5.23 -51.14 -22.74
CA PRO A 666 -4.70 -50.43 -21.59
C PRO A 666 -5.35 -49.06 -21.44
N SER A 667 -6.45 -49.01 -20.67
CA SER A 667 -7.03 -47.74 -20.22
C SER A 667 -5.96 -46.95 -19.45
N ARG A 668 -5.71 -45.71 -19.89
CA ARG A 668 -4.76 -44.80 -19.23
C ARG A 668 -5.21 -44.65 -17.77
N LYS A 669 -4.42 -45.20 -16.84
CA LYS A 669 -4.61 -44.99 -15.39
C LYS A 669 -4.60 -43.49 -15.13
N ARG A 670 -5.80 -42.94 -14.93
CA ARG A 670 -6.02 -41.54 -14.62
C ARG A 670 -5.44 -41.31 -13.23
N GLN A 671 -4.23 -40.74 -13.16
CA GLN A 671 -3.62 -40.34 -11.89
C GLN A 671 -4.67 -39.60 -11.07
N ARG A 672 -4.90 -40.06 -9.84
CA ARG A 672 -5.97 -39.55 -8.98
C ARG A 672 -5.64 -38.10 -8.67
N ALA A 673 -6.32 -37.18 -9.35
CA ALA A 673 -5.96 -35.76 -9.34
C ALA A 673 -5.83 -35.24 -7.90
N PHE A 674 -4.66 -34.69 -7.58
CA PHE A 674 -4.34 -34.19 -6.24
C PHE A 674 -5.31 -33.05 -5.89
N ASN A 675 -6.24 -33.31 -4.98
CA ASN A 675 -7.29 -32.35 -4.64
C ASN A 675 -6.71 -31.22 -3.78
N MET A 676 -6.27 -30.15 -4.44
CA MET A 676 -5.70 -28.98 -3.78
C MET A 676 -6.68 -28.30 -2.81
N GLN A 677 -7.98 -28.36 -3.07
CA GLN A 677 -9.00 -27.72 -2.22
C GLN A 677 -9.15 -28.44 -0.87
N SER A 678 -9.07 -29.78 -0.85
CA SER A 678 -9.01 -30.50 0.43
C SER A 678 -7.70 -30.21 1.18
N VAL A 679 -6.57 -30.16 0.47
CA VAL A 679 -5.26 -29.82 1.07
C VAL A 679 -5.27 -28.43 1.70
N ILE A 680 -5.86 -27.42 1.03
CA ILE A 680 -6.01 -26.07 1.57
C ILE A 680 -6.91 -26.08 2.82
N ARG A 681 -8.10 -26.69 2.75
CA ARG A 681 -9.03 -26.73 3.90
C ARG A 681 -8.40 -27.40 5.12
N ASP A 682 -7.81 -28.57 4.91
CA ASP A 682 -7.20 -29.36 5.98
C ASP A 682 -5.97 -28.62 6.56
N ALA A 683 -5.22 -27.87 5.74
CA ALA A 683 -4.12 -27.02 6.22
C ALA A 683 -4.63 -25.79 7.00
N SER A 684 -5.67 -25.09 6.53
CA SER A 684 -6.25 -23.94 7.24
C SER A 684 -6.77 -24.32 8.62
N GLN A 685 -7.44 -25.47 8.74
CA GLN A 685 -7.88 -26.04 10.02
C GLN A 685 -6.70 -26.30 10.96
N ASN A 686 -5.65 -26.99 10.49
CA ASN A 686 -4.44 -27.27 11.28
C ASN A 686 -3.64 -26.03 11.67
N LEU A 687 -3.78 -24.92 10.94
CA LEU A 687 -3.09 -23.65 11.20
C LEU A 687 -3.91 -22.66 12.04
N GLY A 688 -5.15 -23.03 12.42
CA GLY A 688 -6.05 -22.15 13.17
C GLY A 688 -6.47 -20.90 12.38
N VAL A 689 -6.51 -20.97 11.05
CA VAL A 689 -6.92 -19.86 10.18
C VAL A 689 -8.42 -19.98 9.91
N THR A 690 -9.23 -19.31 10.73
CA THR A 690 -10.68 -19.23 10.55
C THR A 690 -11.06 -18.22 9.46
N SER A 691 -12.21 -18.44 8.83
CA SER A 691 -12.84 -17.45 7.95
C SER A 691 -13.29 -16.22 8.76
N PRO A 692 -13.34 -15.00 8.18
CA PRO A 692 -13.71 -13.78 8.91
C PRO A 692 -15.08 -13.78 9.62
N ALA A 693 -15.96 -14.73 9.27
CA ALA A 693 -17.30 -14.88 9.84
C ALA A 693 -17.43 -16.07 10.83
N THR A 694 -16.32 -16.66 11.29
CA THR A 694 -16.36 -17.84 12.19
C THR A 694 -15.60 -17.56 13.49
N THR A 695 -16.20 -16.68 14.31
CA THR A 695 -15.72 -16.33 15.66
C THR A 695 -16.75 -16.66 16.74
N LEU A 696 -17.38 -17.84 16.63
CA LEU A 696 -18.07 -18.51 17.74
C LEU A 696 -17.82 -20.02 17.64
N THR A 697 -16.74 -20.49 18.25
CA THR A 697 -16.58 -21.91 18.57
C THR A 697 -15.71 -22.06 19.81
N THR A 698 -16.41 -22.27 20.92
CA THR A 698 -15.98 -22.86 22.20
C THR A 698 -14.53 -23.36 22.27
N THR A 699 -13.73 -22.71 23.12
CA THR A 699 -12.53 -23.31 23.69
C THR A 699 -12.88 -24.58 24.47
N PRO A 700 -12.11 -25.67 24.38
CA PRO A 700 -12.23 -26.77 25.32
C PRO A 700 -11.74 -26.30 26.69
N THR A 701 -12.59 -26.44 27.71
CA THR A 701 -12.29 -26.07 29.09
C THR A 701 -11.17 -26.95 29.66
N PRO A 702 -10.07 -26.38 30.18
CA PRO A 702 -9.28 -27.06 31.19
C PRO A 702 -10.11 -27.12 32.48
N SER A 703 -10.18 -28.29 33.11
CA SER A 703 -10.88 -28.47 34.38
C SER A 703 -10.15 -27.72 35.51
N VAL A 704 -10.76 -26.65 36.01
CA VAL A 704 -10.44 -26.04 37.31
C VAL A 704 -11.77 -25.77 38.01
N ASP A 705 -11.83 -26.08 39.30
CA ASP A 705 -13.05 -25.99 40.11
C ASP A 705 -13.60 -24.57 40.26
N ALA A 706 -14.88 -24.51 40.59
CA ALA A 706 -15.69 -23.31 40.50
C ALA A 706 -15.30 -22.19 41.50
N ALA A 707 -15.26 -20.96 40.98
CA ALA A 707 -15.69 -19.77 41.69
C ALA A 707 -16.66 -19.02 40.77
N SER A 708 -17.95 -19.05 41.11
CA SER A 708 -19.05 -18.48 40.32
C SER A 708 -19.12 -16.95 40.46
N SER A 709 -19.33 -16.27 39.35
CA SER A 709 -19.89 -14.90 39.33
C SER A 709 -21.08 -14.89 38.37
N ASN A 710 -22.30 -14.83 38.93
CA ASN A 710 -23.54 -14.88 38.16
C ASN A 710 -23.74 -13.60 37.35
N TRP A 711 -24.15 -13.76 36.10
CA TRP A 711 -24.57 -12.63 35.25
C TRP A 711 -25.94 -12.06 35.64
N GLN A 712 -26.70 -12.76 36.48
CA GLN A 712 -27.99 -12.32 36.99
C GLN A 712 -27.89 -11.09 37.90
N ASP A 713 -26.86 -10.99 38.74
CA ASP A 713 -26.71 -9.88 39.71
C ASP A 713 -26.45 -8.51 39.03
N LEU A 714 -26.08 -8.51 37.74
CA LEU A 714 -25.90 -7.30 36.94
C LEU A 714 -27.22 -6.77 36.35
N ILE A 715 -28.24 -7.63 36.21
CA ILE A 715 -29.52 -7.30 35.58
C ILE A 715 -30.42 -6.53 36.57
N ASP A 716 -30.33 -6.83 37.87
CA ASP A 716 -31.12 -6.21 38.93
C ASP A 716 -30.65 -4.78 39.33
N LEU A 717 -29.66 -4.21 38.62
CA LEU A 717 -29.10 -2.88 38.89
C LEU A 717 -29.51 -1.78 37.88
N LEU A 718 -30.41 -2.09 36.94
CA LEU A 718 -30.94 -1.11 35.99
C LEU A 718 -32.24 -0.47 36.53
N PRO A 719 -32.38 0.88 36.56
CA PRO A 719 -33.60 1.53 37.04
C PRO A 719 -34.82 1.23 36.17
N ASP A 720 -35.94 0.93 36.82
CA ASP A 720 -37.24 0.85 36.16
C ASP A 720 -37.66 2.21 35.54
N GLN A 721 -38.30 2.12 34.37
CA GLN A 721 -38.89 3.21 33.57
C GLN A 721 -37.91 4.04 32.72
N ILE A 722 -37.77 3.66 31.45
CA ILE A 722 -38.46 4.33 30.32
C ILE A 722 -38.46 3.34 29.13
N GLY A 723 -39.63 3.10 28.54
CA GLY A 723 -39.84 1.99 27.62
C GLY A 723 -39.22 2.18 26.23
N PHE A 724 -38.50 1.15 25.76
CA PHE A 724 -38.35 0.84 24.34
C PHE A 724 -38.73 -0.63 24.13
N ASP A 725 -39.91 -0.83 23.53
CA ASP A 725 -40.47 -2.14 23.26
C ASP A 725 -39.68 -2.84 22.14
N SER A 726 -39.05 -3.97 22.47
CA SER A 726 -38.06 -4.66 21.62
C SER A 726 -38.53 -6.06 21.18
N GLN A 727 -39.84 -6.30 21.14
CA GLN A 727 -40.43 -7.58 20.71
C GLN A 727 -40.65 -7.75 19.19
N TYR A 728 -40.03 -6.93 18.32
CA TYR A 728 -40.22 -7.01 16.87
C TYR A 728 -38.92 -6.92 16.03
N LEU A 729 -37.93 -7.80 16.28
CA LEU A 729 -36.72 -7.84 15.44
C LEU A 729 -36.10 -9.22 15.13
N PHE A 730 -36.69 -10.34 15.57
CA PHE A 730 -36.14 -11.69 15.25
C PHE A 730 -37.13 -12.76 14.76
N ASP A 731 -38.44 -12.50 14.75
CA ASP A 731 -39.47 -13.52 14.43
C ASP A 731 -39.93 -13.55 12.96
N THR A 732 -39.02 -13.30 12.01
CA THR A 732 -39.26 -13.61 10.58
C THR A 732 -37.97 -14.04 9.89
N PHE A 733 -37.56 -15.31 10.06
CA PHE A 733 -37.08 -16.17 8.97
C PHE A 733 -37.08 -17.66 9.37
N PHE A 734 -38.26 -18.28 9.19
CA PHE A 734 -38.53 -19.73 9.07
C PHE A 734 -38.58 -20.60 10.34
N PRO A 735 -39.80 -21.04 10.76
CA PRO A 735 -39.99 -22.31 11.41
C PRO A 735 -40.10 -23.42 10.37
N ASP A 736 -39.15 -24.35 10.34
CA ASP A 736 -39.36 -25.70 9.80
C ASP A 736 -38.44 -26.70 10.53
N GLN A 737 -39.09 -27.55 11.35
CA GLN A 737 -38.78 -28.95 11.72
C GLN A 737 -37.30 -29.40 11.64
N MET A 738 -36.67 -29.93 12.70
CA MET A 738 -37.23 -30.77 13.78
C MET A 738 -36.33 -30.74 15.03
#